data_AF-A0A139K9A0-F1
#
_entry.id   AF-A0A139K9A0-F1
#
_cell.length_a   1.000
_cell.length_b   1.000
_cell.length_c   1.000
_cell.angle_alpha   90.00
_cell.angle_beta   90.00
_cell.angle_gamma   90.00
#
_symmetry.space_group_name_H-M   'P 1'
#
loop_
_entity.id
_entity.type
_entity.pdbx_description
1 polymer ?
#
loop_
_entity_poly.entity_id
_entity_poly.type
_entity_poly.pdbx_seq_one_letter_code
_entity_poly.pdbx_strand_id
1 'polypeptide(L)'
;MIFNETEEQEKAYLQQVLNIINDTINSTDKSVKEHIDTLQEYKDYLWSNKDIDPHEIRSMRESILNHFARGENVIDKRNRLSKILDIPYFGRIDFKENGSSGKKLPVYIGIHTFYDFKNKRNLIYDWRSPISGMFYDYESGEATYSSPSGEVHGEISLKRQYRIRKGKMEYMIESSVTVHDDILQKELCSNADDKMKNIVMTIQREQNRIIRNEDTPVLIIQGVAGSGKTSIALHRIAYLLYAQKGKISSKDILIISPNKVFADYISNVLPELGETTVPETSMEQILSTVLDNKYKYQNFFGQVSELLEKPAPDFIERIQYKASFEFVSRLDKFILHMENHYFRATDVKLTKYITIPAEFVGEQFKRFHRYPIRQRFETMTDYILEMMKIQYNLTVTTAEKNLLRKEIKNMFSGNNDLQIYKDFFEWAGKPEMFKMRKNRMLEYADMAPLAYLHLALDGNRTQTHIRHLLIDEMQDYSPIQYKVIQKLYPCRKTILGDASQSVNPYGSSTAAMIQKAFTTGEVMKLCKSYRSTFEITSLAQKIQANNELEPIMRHGEQPEIFPFKNAEEETTGIVNLVSDFRNSGYTSLGIICKTETQAKALAQKLQVHTDNISFLSSLSSAYTKGIVVTSAHMAKGLEFDEVIVPQADNQNYHSTIDKSMLYVAVTRAMHKITLTYSGIPNRFIE
;
A
#
# COMPACT_ATOMS: atom_id res chain seq x y z
N MET A 1 -39.13 -15.03 -15.19
CA MET A 1 -37.73 -14.70 -15.54
C MET A 1 -37.34 -15.67 -16.63
N ILE A 2 -36.82 -15.17 -17.75
CA ILE A 2 -36.34 -16.00 -18.85
C ILE A 2 -34.96 -16.50 -18.41
N PHE A 3 -34.79 -17.81 -18.33
CA PHE A 3 -33.49 -18.42 -18.11
C PHE A 3 -32.76 -18.43 -19.45
N ASN A 4 -31.63 -17.71 -19.54
CA ASN A 4 -30.83 -17.73 -20.76
C ASN A 4 -29.93 -18.98 -20.72
N GLU A 5 -30.26 -19.97 -21.53
CA GLU A 5 -29.53 -21.25 -21.62
C GLU A 5 -28.45 -21.19 -22.70
N THR A 6 -28.66 -20.44 -23.79
CA THR A 6 -27.72 -20.34 -24.92
C THR A 6 -26.92 -19.04 -24.94
N GLU A 7 -25.77 -19.03 -25.61
CA GLU A 7 -24.95 -17.84 -25.82
C GLU A 7 -25.70 -16.72 -26.56
N GLU A 8 -26.55 -17.07 -27.53
CA GLU A 8 -27.38 -16.10 -28.26
C GLU A 8 -28.38 -15.39 -27.36
N GLN A 9 -29.01 -16.13 -26.43
CA GLN A 9 -29.91 -15.55 -25.44
C GLN A 9 -29.17 -14.61 -24.49
N GLU A 10 -27.93 -14.94 -24.10
CA GLU A 10 -27.10 -14.06 -23.27
C GLU A 10 -26.64 -12.81 -24.02
N LYS A 11 -26.32 -12.92 -25.33
CA LYS A 11 -26.04 -11.74 -26.17
C LYS A 11 -27.26 -10.84 -26.31
N ALA A 12 -28.46 -11.41 -26.48
CA ALA A 12 -29.70 -10.65 -26.52
C ALA A 12 -29.99 -9.96 -25.19
N TYR A 13 -29.78 -10.66 -24.07
CA TYR A 13 -29.95 -10.10 -22.73
C TYR A 13 -28.94 -8.97 -22.44
N LEU A 14 -27.67 -9.13 -22.85
CA LEU A 14 -26.67 -8.09 -22.75
C LEU A 14 -27.12 -6.82 -23.48
N GLN A 15 -27.64 -6.94 -24.71
CA GLN A 15 -28.17 -5.80 -25.46
C GLN A 15 -29.36 -5.13 -24.75
N GLN A 16 -30.27 -5.92 -24.15
CA GLN A 16 -31.35 -5.36 -23.34
C GLN A 16 -30.83 -4.56 -22.15
N VAL A 17 -29.84 -5.09 -21.42
CA VAL A 17 -29.23 -4.42 -20.27
C VAL A 17 -28.53 -3.13 -20.72
N LEU A 18 -27.77 -3.16 -21.82
CA LEU A 18 -27.09 -1.98 -22.38
C LEU A 18 -28.09 -0.89 -22.77
N ASN A 19 -29.23 -1.24 -23.36
CA ASN A 19 -30.28 -0.28 -23.69
C ASN A 19 -30.86 0.38 -22.43
N ILE A 20 -31.14 -0.40 -21.37
CA ILE A 20 -31.64 0.15 -20.10
C ILE A 20 -30.59 1.07 -19.44
N ILE A 21 -29.31 0.71 -19.50
CA ILE A 21 -28.22 1.55 -19.00
C ILE A 21 -28.13 2.86 -19.80
N ASN A 22 -28.15 2.79 -21.13
CA ASN A 22 -28.10 3.97 -22.01
C ASN A 22 -29.30 4.90 -21.78
N ASP A 23 -30.51 4.36 -21.65
CA ASP A 23 -31.70 5.15 -21.29
C ASP A 23 -31.51 5.88 -19.96
N THR A 24 -30.91 5.18 -18.98
CA THR A 24 -30.62 5.75 -17.66
C THR A 24 -29.54 6.83 -17.75
N ILE A 25 -28.49 6.64 -18.55
CA ILE A 25 -27.45 7.65 -18.81
C ILE A 25 -28.08 8.90 -19.43
N ASN A 26 -28.89 8.74 -20.48
CA ASN A 26 -29.56 9.86 -21.15
C ASN A 26 -30.45 10.66 -20.19
N SER A 27 -31.18 9.97 -19.31
CA SER A 27 -31.99 10.63 -18.27
C SER A 27 -31.14 11.36 -17.23
N THR A 28 -29.98 10.80 -16.89
CA THR A 28 -29.02 11.39 -15.95
C THR A 28 -28.35 12.62 -16.55
N ASP A 29 -27.99 12.58 -17.83
CA ASP A 29 -27.39 13.69 -18.57
C ASP A 29 -28.32 14.90 -18.66
N LYS A 30 -29.62 14.64 -18.87
CA LYS A 30 -30.65 15.68 -18.81
C LYS A 30 -30.71 16.32 -17.42
N SER A 31 -30.69 15.52 -16.37
CA SER A 31 -30.69 16.01 -14.97
C SER A 31 -29.41 16.79 -14.62
N VAL A 32 -28.23 16.36 -15.09
CA VAL A 32 -26.98 17.13 -14.92
C VAL A 32 -27.13 18.51 -15.55
N LYS A 33 -27.67 18.58 -16.78
CA LYS A 33 -27.88 19.84 -17.48
C LYS A 33 -28.86 20.75 -16.73
N GLU A 34 -29.98 20.22 -16.25
CA GLU A 34 -30.95 20.97 -15.44
C GLU A 34 -30.29 21.58 -14.18
N HIS A 35 -29.42 20.83 -13.48
CA HIS A 35 -28.68 21.35 -12.33
C HIS A 35 -27.69 22.47 -12.70
N ILE A 36 -26.99 22.35 -13.83
CA ILE A 36 -26.07 23.38 -14.33
C ILE A 36 -26.84 24.65 -14.70
N ASP A 37 -27.94 24.51 -15.44
CA ASP A 37 -28.79 25.62 -15.87
C ASP A 37 -29.35 26.36 -14.64
N THR A 38 -29.84 25.62 -13.62
CA THR A 38 -30.32 26.21 -12.36
C THR A 38 -29.22 26.99 -11.61
N LEU A 39 -27.99 26.47 -11.57
CA LEU A 39 -26.86 27.16 -10.93
C LEU A 39 -26.46 28.43 -11.69
N GLN A 40 -26.61 28.43 -13.01
CA GLN A 40 -26.39 29.60 -13.84
C GLN A 40 -27.46 30.66 -13.58
N GLU A 41 -28.74 30.28 -13.45
CA GLU A 41 -29.83 31.19 -13.06
C GLU A 41 -29.56 31.85 -11.71
N TYR A 42 -29.09 31.10 -10.70
CA TYR A 42 -28.71 31.66 -9.41
C TYR A 42 -27.56 32.67 -9.51
N LYS A 43 -26.56 32.40 -10.37
CA LYS A 43 -25.44 33.31 -10.62
C LYS A 43 -25.94 34.61 -11.28
N ASP A 44 -26.80 34.50 -12.28
CA ASP A 44 -27.35 35.63 -13.01
C ASP A 44 -28.27 36.49 -12.11
N TYR A 45 -29.05 35.86 -11.23
CA TYR A 45 -29.84 36.54 -10.20
C TYR A 45 -28.97 37.33 -9.21
N LEU A 46 -27.89 36.72 -8.71
CA LEU A 46 -26.91 37.39 -7.83
C LEU A 46 -26.20 38.57 -8.50
N TRP A 47 -25.98 38.49 -9.82
CA TRP A 47 -25.32 39.55 -10.57
C TRP A 47 -26.25 40.71 -10.93
N SER A 48 -27.52 40.42 -11.19
CA SER A 48 -28.52 41.41 -11.58
C SER A 48 -29.11 42.19 -10.40
N ASN A 49 -29.20 41.58 -9.21
CA ASN A 49 -29.77 42.22 -8.02
C ASN A 49 -28.68 42.62 -7.03
N LYS A 50 -28.45 43.94 -6.87
CA LYS A 50 -27.43 44.50 -5.97
C LYS A 50 -27.94 44.71 -4.52
N ASP A 51 -29.25 44.79 -4.33
CA ASP A 51 -29.90 45.04 -3.03
C ASP A 51 -30.68 43.79 -2.57
N ILE A 52 -29.95 42.72 -2.20
CA ILE A 52 -30.55 41.46 -1.71
C ILE A 52 -30.53 41.44 -0.18
N ASP A 53 -31.65 41.07 0.45
CA ASP A 53 -31.74 40.90 1.91
C ASP A 53 -30.76 39.82 2.41
N PRO A 54 -30.01 40.04 3.50
CA PRO A 54 -29.20 39.01 4.16
C PRO A 54 -29.91 37.65 4.40
N HIS A 55 -31.23 37.64 4.64
CA HIS A 55 -32.01 36.41 4.78
C HIS A 55 -32.18 35.67 3.45
N GLU A 56 -32.47 36.38 2.37
CA GLU A 56 -32.55 35.81 1.02
C GLU A 56 -31.19 35.25 0.57
N ILE A 57 -30.09 35.97 0.84
CA ILE A 57 -28.73 35.50 0.56
C ILE A 57 -28.45 34.17 1.29
N ARG A 58 -28.85 34.07 2.57
CA ARG A 58 -28.65 32.84 3.35
C ARG A 58 -29.46 31.67 2.79
N SER A 59 -30.74 31.89 2.50
CA SER A 59 -31.61 30.86 1.89
C SER A 59 -31.09 30.41 0.53
N MET A 60 -30.63 31.35 -0.30
CA MET A 60 -30.13 31.05 -1.63
C MET A 60 -28.79 30.31 -1.56
N ARG A 61 -27.91 30.66 -0.62
CA ARG A 61 -26.66 29.92 -0.37
C ARG A 61 -26.94 28.47 0.01
N GLU A 62 -27.94 28.22 0.86
CA GLU A 62 -28.34 26.86 1.23
C GLU A 62 -28.89 26.08 0.02
N SER A 63 -29.75 26.71 -0.79
CA SER A 63 -30.24 26.11 -2.04
C SER A 63 -29.12 25.81 -3.04
N ILE A 64 -28.16 26.73 -3.23
CA ILE A 64 -26.99 26.53 -4.09
C ILE A 64 -26.16 25.34 -3.58
N LEU A 65 -25.88 25.28 -2.28
CA LEU A 65 -25.13 24.16 -1.70
C LEU A 65 -25.86 22.83 -1.89
N ASN A 66 -27.19 22.81 -1.73
CA ASN A 66 -28.01 21.62 -1.97
C ASN A 66 -28.03 21.21 -3.45
N HIS A 67 -28.15 22.17 -4.38
CA HIS A 67 -28.07 21.90 -5.82
C HIS A 67 -26.68 21.43 -6.23
N PHE A 68 -25.62 21.99 -5.65
CA PHE A 68 -24.25 21.57 -5.89
C PHE A 68 -24.02 20.13 -5.41
N ALA A 69 -24.41 19.82 -4.16
CA ALA A 69 -24.29 18.47 -3.61
C ALA A 69 -25.12 17.44 -4.39
N ARG A 70 -26.35 17.79 -4.82
CA ARG A 70 -27.17 16.92 -5.68
C ARG A 70 -26.54 16.75 -7.07
N GLY A 71 -26.07 17.83 -7.66
CA GLY A 71 -25.39 17.83 -8.96
C GLY A 71 -24.15 16.93 -8.98
N GLU A 72 -23.29 17.04 -7.96
CA GLU A 72 -22.12 16.15 -7.80
C GLU A 72 -22.53 14.68 -7.72
N ASN A 73 -23.55 14.34 -6.93
CA ASN A 73 -24.04 12.95 -6.84
C ASN A 73 -24.57 12.42 -8.18
N VAL A 74 -25.23 13.26 -8.98
CA VAL A 74 -25.73 12.91 -10.31
C VAL A 74 -24.57 12.70 -11.28
N ILE A 75 -23.52 13.54 -11.23
CA ILE A 75 -22.30 13.39 -12.01
C ILE A 75 -21.56 12.09 -11.65
N ASP A 76 -21.40 11.80 -10.36
CA ASP A 76 -20.80 10.55 -9.89
C ASP A 76 -21.58 9.33 -10.36
N LYS A 77 -22.91 9.40 -10.32
CA LYS A 77 -23.79 8.35 -10.85
C LYS A 77 -23.58 8.17 -12.35
N ARG A 78 -23.49 9.24 -13.13
CA ARG A 78 -23.20 9.19 -14.57
C ARG A 78 -21.85 8.52 -14.84
N ASN A 79 -20.81 8.93 -14.12
CA ASN A 79 -19.46 8.37 -14.26
C ASN A 79 -19.45 6.86 -13.96
N ARG A 80 -20.19 6.42 -12.93
CA ARG A 80 -20.38 4.98 -12.63
C ARG A 80 -21.13 4.26 -13.75
N LEU A 81 -22.22 4.81 -14.26
CA LEU A 81 -22.98 4.21 -15.37
C LEU A 81 -22.13 4.06 -16.63
N SER A 82 -21.27 5.04 -16.93
CA SER A 82 -20.34 4.96 -18.06
C SER A 82 -19.35 3.80 -17.92
N LYS A 83 -18.91 3.49 -16.70
CA LYS A 83 -18.04 2.33 -16.42
C LYS A 83 -18.80 1.01 -16.57
N ILE A 84 -20.03 0.93 -16.06
CA ILE A 84 -20.90 -0.24 -16.22
C ILE A 84 -21.20 -0.48 -17.70
N LEU A 85 -21.34 0.55 -18.52
CA LEU A 85 -21.60 0.40 -19.95
C LEU A 85 -20.47 -0.34 -20.69
N ASP A 86 -19.22 -0.13 -20.28
CA ASP A 86 -18.06 -0.80 -20.87
C ASP A 86 -18.02 -2.29 -20.50
N ILE A 87 -18.20 -2.58 -19.20
CA ILE A 87 -18.20 -3.94 -18.62
C ILE A 87 -19.39 -4.08 -17.64
N PRO A 88 -20.59 -4.47 -18.13
CA PRO A 88 -21.78 -4.53 -17.28
C PRO A 88 -21.69 -5.59 -16.19
N TYR A 89 -21.36 -6.82 -16.57
CA TYR A 89 -21.20 -7.96 -15.68
C TYR A 89 -20.16 -8.91 -16.26
N PHE A 90 -19.51 -9.68 -15.39
CA PHE A 90 -18.47 -10.64 -15.77
C PHE A 90 -18.79 -12.06 -15.30
N GLY A 91 -19.73 -12.22 -14.36
CA GLY A 91 -20.12 -13.52 -13.83
C GLY A 91 -21.63 -13.67 -13.73
N ARG A 92 -22.10 -14.93 -13.77
CA ARG A 92 -23.48 -15.31 -13.46
C ARG A 92 -23.48 -16.58 -12.62
N ILE A 93 -24.32 -16.58 -11.59
CA ILE A 93 -24.66 -17.79 -10.83
C ILE A 93 -26.18 -17.98 -10.82
N ASP A 94 -26.64 -19.21 -10.97
CA ASP A 94 -28.05 -19.55 -10.81
C ASP A 94 -28.26 -20.25 -9.46
N PHE A 95 -28.71 -19.46 -8.48
CA PHE A 95 -28.86 -19.87 -7.10
C PHE A 95 -30.30 -20.29 -6.79
N LYS A 96 -30.46 -21.41 -6.08
CA LYS A 96 -31.74 -21.92 -5.60
C LYS A 96 -31.68 -22.03 -4.07
N GLU A 97 -32.43 -21.16 -3.39
CA GLU A 97 -32.49 -21.14 -1.93
C GLU A 97 -33.30 -22.32 -1.36
N ASN A 98 -32.84 -22.88 -0.24
CA ASN A 98 -33.53 -23.97 0.46
C ASN A 98 -34.80 -23.43 1.17
N GLY A 99 -35.96 -24.02 0.87
CA GLY A 99 -37.23 -23.67 1.52
C GLY A 99 -38.06 -22.60 0.82
N SER A 100 -37.53 -21.92 -0.20
CA SER A 100 -38.36 -21.12 -1.11
C SER A 100 -38.96 -22.01 -2.20
N SER A 101 -40.15 -21.66 -2.69
CA SER A 101 -40.88 -22.43 -3.70
C SER A 101 -40.15 -22.41 -5.05
N GLY A 102 -39.12 -23.26 -5.19
CA GLY A 102 -38.52 -23.78 -6.43
C GLY A 102 -37.92 -22.79 -7.44
N LYS A 103 -38.01 -21.47 -7.24
CA LYS A 103 -37.58 -20.50 -8.25
C LYS A 103 -36.06 -20.29 -8.18
N LYS A 104 -35.36 -20.83 -9.18
CA LYS A 104 -33.96 -20.50 -9.44
C LYS A 104 -33.85 -18.99 -9.75
N LEU A 105 -32.89 -18.32 -9.14
CA LEU A 105 -32.63 -16.89 -9.30
C LEU A 105 -31.31 -16.69 -10.08
N PRO A 106 -31.34 -16.09 -11.28
CA PRO A 106 -30.12 -15.71 -11.97
C PRO A 106 -29.53 -14.45 -11.34
N VAL A 107 -28.32 -14.57 -10.82
CA VAL A 107 -27.56 -13.48 -10.18
C VAL A 107 -26.40 -13.11 -11.11
N TYR A 108 -26.54 -11.98 -11.79
CA TYR A 108 -25.47 -11.39 -12.59
C TYR A 108 -24.56 -10.53 -11.70
N ILE A 109 -23.25 -10.71 -11.82
CA ILE A 109 -22.25 -10.08 -10.95
C ILE A 109 -21.38 -9.15 -11.79
N GLY A 110 -21.28 -7.90 -11.36
CA GLY A 110 -20.49 -6.85 -11.99
C GLY A 110 -19.70 -6.01 -10.97
N ILE A 111 -18.97 -5.02 -11.47
CA ILE A 111 -18.15 -4.14 -10.63
C ILE A 111 -19.04 -3.23 -9.77
N HIS A 112 -20.23 -2.86 -10.27
CA HIS A 112 -21.18 -2.00 -9.60
C HIS A 112 -22.59 -2.60 -9.63
N THR A 113 -23.38 -2.25 -8.62
CA THR A 113 -24.81 -2.58 -8.62
C THR A 113 -25.55 -1.73 -9.67
N PHE A 114 -26.37 -2.38 -10.49
CA PHE A 114 -27.32 -1.71 -11.37
C PHE A 114 -28.75 -2.12 -11.02
N TYR A 115 -29.50 -1.15 -10.48
CA TYR A 115 -30.91 -1.32 -10.10
C TYR A 115 -31.82 -0.73 -11.17
N ASP A 116 -32.73 -1.56 -11.69
CA ASP A 116 -33.76 -1.13 -12.61
C ASP A 116 -34.98 -0.65 -11.83
N PHE A 117 -35.17 0.68 -11.82
CA PHE A 117 -36.30 1.32 -11.15
C PHE A 117 -37.65 0.99 -11.78
N LYS A 118 -37.71 0.69 -13.09
CA LYS A 118 -38.98 0.38 -13.78
C LYS A 118 -39.51 -0.97 -13.34
N ASN A 119 -38.64 -1.98 -13.32
CA ASN A 119 -39.00 -3.36 -12.94
C ASN A 119 -38.75 -3.68 -11.46
N LYS A 120 -38.30 -2.70 -10.67
CA LYS A 120 -37.99 -2.80 -9.23
C LYS A 120 -37.13 -4.02 -8.89
N ARG A 121 -36.06 -4.24 -9.66
CA ARG A 121 -35.16 -5.40 -9.49
C ARG A 121 -33.70 -5.01 -9.71
N ASN A 122 -32.81 -5.65 -8.97
CA ASN A 122 -31.38 -5.61 -9.27
C ASN A 122 -31.13 -6.44 -10.54
N LEU A 123 -30.63 -5.80 -11.59
CA LEU A 123 -30.19 -6.50 -12.80
C LEU A 123 -28.75 -6.99 -12.65
N ILE A 124 -27.92 -6.23 -11.94
CA ILE A 124 -26.50 -6.51 -11.73
C ILE A 124 -26.20 -6.29 -10.25
N TYR A 125 -25.58 -7.28 -9.61
CA TYR A 125 -25.11 -7.23 -8.24
C TYR A 125 -23.63 -6.84 -8.21
N ASP A 126 -23.25 -6.01 -7.24
CA ASP A 126 -21.84 -5.68 -7.01
C ASP A 126 -21.09 -6.90 -6.49
N TRP A 127 -19.87 -7.13 -6.98
CA TRP A 127 -18.99 -8.21 -6.55
C TRP A 127 -18.72 -8.22 -5.04
N ARG A 128 -18.84 -7.05 -4.37
CA ARG A 128 -18.65 -6.89 -2.92
C ARG A 128 -19.85 -7.35 -2.09
N SER A 129 -21.00 -7.56 -2.72
CA SER A 129 -22.20 -8.03 -2.03
C SER A 129 -21.97 -9.42 -1.41
N PRO A 130 -22.60 -9.73 -0.26
CA PRO A 130 -22.54 -11.07 0.33
C PRO A 130 -23.02 -12.18 -0.62
N ILE A 131 -24.10 -11.95 -1.38
CA ILE A 131 -24.62 -12.91 -2.36
C ILE A 131 -23.62 -13.21 -3.48
N SER A 132 -22.83 -12.20 -3.88
CA SER A 132 -21.78 -12.35 -4.90
C SER A 132 -20.56 -13.12 -4.38
N GLY A 133 -20.40 -13.27 -3.06
CA GLY A 133 -19.32 -14.07 -2.47
C GLY A 133 -19.39 -15.54 -2.89
N MET A 134 -20.61 -16.04 -3.12
CA MET A 134 -20.83 -17.42 -3.58
C MET A 134 -20.13 -17.74 -4.89
N PHE A 135 -19.98 -16.76 -5.79
CA PHE A 135 -19.27 -16.95 -7.06
C PHE A 135 -17.78 -17.28 -6.86
N TYR A 136 -17.17 -16.82 -5.76
CA TYR A 136 -15.76 -17.04 -5.46
C TYR A 136 -15.54 -18.21 -4.49
N ASP A 137 -16.47 -18.41 -3.55
CA ASP A 137 -16.30 -19.36 -2.45
C ASP A 137 -16.70 -20.80 -2.79
N TYR A 138 -17.58 -20.96 -3.79
CA TYR A 138 -18.18 -22.24 -4.17
C TYR A 138 -18.12 -22.46 -5.70
N GLU A 139 -18.10 -23.73 -6.08
CA GLU A 139 -18.22 -24.16 -7.48
C GLU A 139 -19.71 -24.38 -7.82
N SER A 140 -20.10 -25.60 -8.20
CA SER A 140 -21.48 -26.02 -8.37
C SER A 140 -21.86 -26.98 -7.23
N GLY A 141 -23.08 -26.88 -6.72
CA GLY A 141 -23.56 -27.65 -5.58
C GLY A 141 -23.97 -26.77 -4.39
N GLU A 142 -23.87 -27.31 -3.18
CA GLU A 142 -24.29 -26.60 -1.97
C GLU A 142 -23.46 -25.34 -1.71
N ALA A 143 -24.14 -24.23 -1.48
CA ALA A 143 -23.55 -22.93 -1.21
C ALA A 143 -24.33 -22.19 -0.12
N THR A 144 -23.62 -21.33 0.60
CA THR A 144 -24.18 -20.52 1.66
C THR A 144 -23.70 -19.08 1.53
N TYR A 145 -24.53 -18.13 1.94
CA TYR A 145 -24.11 -16.74 2.06
C TYR A 145 -24.76 -16.09 3.27
N SER A 146 -24.06 -15.11 3.85
CA SER A 146 -24.56 -14.34 4.97
C SER A 146 -25.47 -13.21 4.49
N SER A 147 -26.66 -13.11 5.07
CA SER A 147 -27.61 -12.01 4.86
C SER A 147 -27.85 -11.28 6.19
N PRO A 148 -28.34 -10.02 6.18
CA PRO A 148 -28.74 -9.33 7.40
C PRO A 148 -29.79 -10.10 8.24
N SER A 149 -30.53 -11.03 7.63
CA SER A 149 -31.52 -11.89 8.29
C SER A 149 -30.99 -13.24 8.77
N GLY A 150 -29.69 -13.53 8.57
CA GLY A 150 -29.05 -14.81 8.91
C GLY A 150 -28.35 -15.48 7.72
N GLU A 151 -27.79 -16.66 7.95
CA GLU A 151 -27.20 -17.46 6.87
C GLU A 151 -28.29 -18.08 5.99
N VAL A 152 -28.12 -17.93 4.68
CA VAL A 152 -29.02 -18.48 3.67
C VAL A 152 -28.32 -19.64 2.99
N HIS A 153 -28.95 -20.81 3.02
CA HIS A 153 -28.46 -22.03 2.40
C HIS A 153 -29.17 -22.27 1.06
N GLY A 154 -28.45 -22.80 0.08
CA GLY A 154 -29.02 -23.19 -1.20
C GLY A 154 -28.05 -23.94 -2.09
N GLU A 155 -28.41 -24.06 -3.36
CA GLU A 155 -27.65 -24.79 -4.37
C GLU A 155 -27.33 -23.90 -5.58
N ILE A 156 -26.07 -23.90 -6.01
CA ILE A 156 -25.63 -23.29 -7.27
C ILE A 156 -25.78 -24.33 -8.37
N SER A 157 -26.71 -24.07 -9.28
CA SER A 157 -27.01 -24.98 -10.40
C SER A 157 -26.21 -24.67 -11.67
N LEU A 158 -25.76 -23.43 -11.83
CA LEU A 158 -25.02 -22.97 -13.00
C LEU A 158 -24.04 -21.87 -12.59
N LYS A 159 -22.84 -21.91 -13.15
CA LYS A 159 -21.82 -20.88 -13.00
C LYS A 159 -21.21 -20.56 -14.36
N ARG A 160 -21.29 -19.28 -14.75
CA ARG A 160 -20.76 -18.77 -16.02
C ARG A 160 -19.88 -17.56 -15.80
N GLN A 161 -18.87 -17.45 -16.67
CA GLN A 161 -17.98 -16.31 -16.77
C GLN A 161 -18.04 -15.73 -18.17
N TYR A 162 -18.06 -14.40 -18.26
CA TYR A 162 -18.18 -13.66 -19.50
C TYR A 162 -17.01 -12.71 -19.65
N ARG A 163 -16.50 -12.58 -20.87
CA ARG A 163 -15.62 -11.46 -21.23
C ARG A 163 -16.40 -10.48 -22.08
N ILE A 164 -16.59 -9.29 -21.54
CA ILE A 164 -17.30 -8.19 -22.19
C ILE A 164 -16.35 -7.00 -22.28
N ARG A 165 -16.22 -6.42 -23.47
CA ARG A 165 -15.42 -5.22 -23.71
C ARG A 165 -16.22 -4.27 -24.59
N LYS A 166 -16.34 -3.00 -24.19
CA LYS A 166 -17.10 -1.97 -24.90
C LYS A 166 -18.53 -2.43 -25.23
N GLY A 167 -19.17 -3.13 -24.27
CA GLY A 167 -20.52 -3.66 -24.42
C GLY A 167 -20.65 -4.85 -25.40
N LYS A 168 -19.55 -5.42 -25.89
CA LYS A 168 -19.57 -6.61 -26.75
C LYS A 168 -19.05 -7.83 -25.99
N MET A 169 -19.83 -8.91 -26.01
CA MET A 169 -19.41 -10.20 -25.47
C MET A 169 -18.41 -10.85 -26.43
N GLU A 170 -17.17 -10.99 -25.98
CA GLU A 170 -16.10 -11.67 -26.72
C GLU A 170 -16.23 -13.18 -26.58
N TYR A 171 -16.48 -13.67 -25.35
CA TYR A 171 -16.75 -15.09 -25.08
C TYR A 171 -17.62 -15.30 -23.84
N MET A 172 -18.21 -16.50 -23.75
CA MET A 172 -18.93 -17.03 -22.59
C MET A 172 -18.40 -18.42 -22.28
N ILE A 173 -18.09 -18.71 -21.00
CA ILE A 173 -17.60 -20.01 -20.57
C ILE A 173 -18.43 -20.50 -19.39
N GLU A 174 -18.79 -21.78 -19.41
CA GLU A 174 -19.46 -22.47 -18.33
C GLU A 174 -18.44 -23.23 -17.50
N SER A 175 -18.39 -22.96 -16.19
CA SER A 175 -17.36 -23.51 -15.31
C SER A 175 -17.75 -24.91 -14.84
N SER A 176 -17.56 -25.92 -15.69
CA SER A 176 -17.64 -27.34 -15.29
C SER A 176 -16.24 -27.88 -14.95
N VAL A 177 -15.88 -27.79 -13.66
CA VAL A 177 -14.84 -28.54 -12.91
C VAL A 177 -13.36 -28.52 -13.39
N THR A 178 -13.04 -28.26 -14.67
CA THR A 178 -11.65 -28.38 -15.19
C THR A 178 -11.12 -27.15 -15.95
N VAL A 179 -11.90 -26.07 -16.02
CA VAL A 179 -11.62 -24.92 -16.93
C VAL A 179 -11.05 -23.69 -16.19
N HIS A 180 -10.80 -23.77 -14.88
CA HIS A 180 -10.33 -22.61 -14.10
C HIS A 180 -8.95 -22.11 -14.56
N ASP A 181 -7.99 -23.01 -14.77
CA ASP A 181 -6.61 -22.60 -15.12
C ASP A 181 -6.50 -22.10 -16.57
N ASP A 182 -7.26 -22.63 -17.52
CA ASP A 182 -7.19 -22.22 -18.93
C ASP A 182 -7.73 -20.79 -19.16
N ILE A 183 -8.78 -20.39 -18.43
CA ILE A 183 -9.33 -19.02 -18.48
C ILE A 183 -8.33 -18.06 -17.85
N LEU A 184 -7.82 -18.43 -16.68
CA LEU A 184 -6.84 -17.65 -15.96
C LEU A 184 -5.59 -17.48 -16.83
N GLN A 185 -5.11 -18.54 -17.51
CA GLN A 185 -4.03 -18.45 -18.48
C GLN A 185 -4.37 -17.52 -19.66
N LYS A 186 -5.57 -17.61 -20.25
CA LYS A 186 -5.98 -16.72 -21.35
C LYS A 186 -6.05 -15.25 -20.93
N GLU A 187 -6.53 -14.93 -19.73
CA GLU A 187 -6.51 -13.57 -19.18
C GLU A 187 -5.12 -13.13 -18.73
N LEU A 188 -4.31 -14.07 -18.24
CA LEU A 188 -2.90 -13.85 -17.96
C LEU A 188 -2.04 -13.76 -19.23
N CYS A 189 -2.56 -14.05 -20.41
CA CYS A 189 -1.82 -13.84 -21.65
C CYS A 189 -2.03 -12.45 -22.26
N SER A 190 -2.99 -11.65 -21.79
CA SER A 190 -3.15 -10.25 -22.24
C SER A 190 -2.13 -9.30 -21.62
N ASN A 191 -1.92 -8.13 -22.24
CA ASN A 191 -0.93 -7.13 -21.83
C ASN A 191 -1.08 -6.69 -20.36
N ALA A 192 0.04 -6.35 -19.72
CA ALA A 192 0.10 -5.92 -18.30
C ALA A 192 -0.96 -4.88 -17.91
N ASP A 193 -1.22 -3.91 -18.79
CA ASP A 193 -2.18 -2.80 -18.57
C ASP A 193 -3.65 -3.26 -18.46
N ASP A 194 -4.05 -4.30 -19.20
CA ASP A 194 -5.44 -4.77 -19.22
C ASP A 194 -5.78 -5.69 -18.05
N LYS A 195 -4.75 -6.28 -17.42
CA LYS A 195 -4.93 -7.25 -16.33
C LYS A 195 -5.33 -6.62 -15.02
N MET A 196 -4.64 -5.56 -14.59
CA MET A 196 -4.91 -4.93 -13.29
C MET A 196 -6.33 -4.37 -13.20
N LYS A 197 -6.90 -3.97 -14.34
CA LYS A 197 -8.27 -3.47 -14.45
C LYS A 197 -9.33 -4.55 -14.23
N ASN A 198 -9.01 -5.82 -14.49
CA ASN A 198 -9.98 -6.92 -14.58
C ASN A 198 -9.73 -8.06 -13.56
N ILE A 199 -8.89 -7.86 -12.55
CA ILE A 199 -8.54 -8.92 -11.58
C ILE A 199 -9.76 -9.44 -10.81
N VAL A 200 -10.82 -8.65 -10.65
CA VAL A 200 -12.09 -9.08 -10.02
C VAL A 200 -12.63 -10.38 -10.62
N MET A 201 -12.40 -10.61 -11.92
CA MET A 201 -12.87 -11.79 -12.65
C MET A 201 -12.07 -13.06 -12.31
N THR A 202 -10.83 -12.92 -11.83
CA THR A 202 -9.88 -14.01 -11.59
C THR A 202 -9.59 -14.25 -10.11
N ILE A 203 -10.26 -13.52 -9.21
CA ILE A 203 -10.11 -13.69 -7.76
C ILE A 203 -10.36 -15.16 -7.38
N GLN A 204 -9.36 -15.77 -6.78
CA GLN A 204 -9.44 -17.14 -6.29
C GLN A 204 -10.07 -17.22 -4.90
N ARG A 205 -10.52 -18.42 -4.51
CA ARG A 205 -11.12 -18.66 -3.19
C ARG A 205 -10.22 -18.22 -2.03
N GLU A 206 -8.92 -18.49 -2.09
CA GLU A 206 -7.95 -18.06 -1.07
C GLU A 206 -7.82 -16.54 -0.99
N GLN A 207 -7.85 -15.86 -2.14
CA GLN A 207 -7.76 -14.41 -2.25
C GLN A 207 -9.05 -13.75 -1.75
N ASN A 208 -10.22 -14.31 -2.07
CA ASN A 208 -11.52 -13.83 -1.59
C ASN A 208 -11.62 -13.89 -0.06
N ARG A 209 -11.13 -14.97 0.57
CA ARG A 209 -11.05 -15.09 2.03
C ARG A 209 -10.21 -13.97 2.66
N ILE A 210 -9.07 -13.64 2.06
CA ILE A 210 -8.21 -12.53 2.50
C ILE A 210 -8.92 -11.18 2.31
N ILE A 211 -9.58 -10.97 1.16
CA ILE A 211 -10.28 -9.71 0.85
C ILE A 211 -11.42 -9.47 1.84
N ARG A 212 -12.23 -10.50 2.13
CA ARG A 212 -13.44 -10.41 2.96
C ARG A 212 -13.22 -10.58 4.46
N ASN A 213 -11.99 -10.83 4.92
CA ASN A 213 -11.71 -10.98 6.36
C ASN A 213 -11.95 -9.67 7.13
N GLU A 214 -13.00 -9.62 7.97
CA GLU A 214 -13.30 -8.49 8.85
C GLU A 214 -12.99 -8.77 10.33
N ASP A 215 -12.70 -10.02 10.68
CA ASP A 215 -12.56 -10.46 12.08
C ASP A 215 -11.19 -10.09 12.64
N THR A 216 -10.15 -10.14 11.81
CA THR A 216 -8.76 -10.00 12.25
C THR A 216 -8.34 -8.52 12.30
N PRO A 217 -7.95 -7.98 13.47
CA PRO A 217 -7.52 -6.58 13.57
C PRO A 217 -6.21 -6.28 12.84
N VAL A 218 -5.27 -7.24 12.81
CA VAL A 218 -4.00 -7.14 12.10
C VAL A 218 -3.86 -8.38 11.20
N LEU A 219 -3.98 -8.17 9.89
CA LEU A 219 -3.84 -9.23 8.90
C LEU A 219 -2.47 -9.11 8.24
N ILE A 220 -1.66 -10.17 8.27
CA ILE A 220 -0.35 -10.25 7.65
C ILE A 220 -0.45 -11.21 6.46
N ILE A 221 -0.21 -10.72 5.25
CA ILE A 221 -0.31 -11.46 4.00
C ILE A 221 1.10 -11.71 3.49
N GLN A 222 1.62 -12.91 3.72
CA GLN A 222 2.86 -13.38 3.12
C GLN A 222 2.52 -13.99 1.76
N GLY A 223 3.08 -13.48 0.68
CA GLY A 223 2.87 -14.08 -0.63
C GLY A 223 4.14 -14.18 -1.43
N VAL A 224 4.12 -15.00 -2.47
CA VAL A 224 5.25 -15.17 -3.37
C VAL A 224 5.25 -14.16 -4.52
N ALA A 225 6.38 -13.97 -5.19
CA ALA A 225 6.49 -13.19 -6.40
C ALA A 225 5.36 -13.55 -7.38
N GLY A 226 4.63 -12.56 -7.88
CA GLY A 226 3.55 -12.81 -8.85
C GLY A 226 2.25 -13.38 -8.29
N SER A 227 2.07 -13.44 -6.96
CA SER A 227 0.83 -13.95 -6.34
C SER A 227 -0.33 -12.95 -6.27
N GLY A 228 -0.16 -11.73 -6.79
CA GLY A 228 -1.22 -10.70 -6.82
C GLY A 228 -1.46 -9.96 -5.51
N LYS A 229 -0.52 -9.97 -4.55
CA LYS A 229 -0.64 -9.32 -3.22
C LYS A 229 -1.19 -7.90 -3.27
N THR A 230 -0.65 -7.05 -4.14
CA THR A 230 -1.08 -5.66 -4.25
C THR A 230 -2.51 -5.57 -4.77
N SER A 231 -2.86 -6.35 -5.79
CA SER A 231 -4.24 -6.39 -6.26
C SER A 231 -5.21 -6.79 -5.14
N ILE A 232 -4.85 -7.82 -4.37
CA ILE A 232 -5.62 -8.27 -3.21
C ILE A 232 -5.77 -7.15 -2.17
N ALA A 233 -4.71 -6.38 -1.93
CA ALA A 233 -4.75 -5.22 -1.05
C ALA A 233 -5.74 -4.14 -1.52
N LEU A 234 -5.75 -3.83 -2.83
CA LEU A 234 -6.67 -2.86 -3.43
C LEU A 234 -8.13 -3.33 -3.37
N HIS A 235 -8.36 -4.59 -3.73
CA HIS A 235 -9.70 -5.19 -3.62
C HIS A 235 -10.17 -5.25 -2.17
N ARG A 236 -9.28 -5.51 -1.22
CA ARG A 236 -9.58 -5.47 0.21
C ARG A 236 -9.96 -4.06 0.66
N ILE A 237 -9.25 -3.01 0.26
CA ILE A 237 -9.65 -1.62 0.55
C ILE A 237 -11.04 -1.34 -0.02
N ALA A 238 -11.29 -1.67 -1.28
CA ALA A 238 -12.57 -1.44 -1.93
C ALA A 238 -13.72 -2.23 -1.26
N TYR A 239 -13.43 -3.43 -0.76
CA TYR A 239 -14.38 -4.23 0.03
C TYR A 239 -14.65 -3.59 1.40
N LEU A 240 -13.61 -3.18 2.14
CA LEU A 240 -13.77 -2.55 3.45
C LEU A 240 -14.57 -1.24 3.38
N LEU A 241 -14.33 -0.42 2.35
CA LEU A 241 -15.10 0.81 2.10
C LEU A 241 -16.58 0.51 1.81
N TYR A 242 -16.87 -0.61 1.13
CA TYR A 242 -18.23 -1.06 0.85
C TYR A 242 -18.92 -1.65 2.08
N ALA A 243 -18.29 -2.61 2.75
CA ALA A 243 -18.86 -3.33 3.88
C ALA A 243 -19.06 -2.42 5.09
N GLN A 244 -18.15 -1.45 5.27
CA GLN A 244 -18.19 -0.48 6.38
C GLN A 244 -18.65 0.90 5.92
N LYS A 245 -19.48 0.95 4.88
CA LYS A 245 -20.05 2.20 4.35
C LYS A 245 -20.74 3.00 5.45
N GLY A 246 -20.36 4.27 5.58
CA GLY A 246 -20.85 5.18 6.64
C GLY A 246 -20.06 5.11 7.95
N LYS A 247 -19.21 4.08 8.15
CA LYS A 247 -18.25 4.00 9.27
C LYS A 247 -16.82 4.36 8.84
N ILE A 248 -16.39 3.96 7.65
CA ILE A 248 -15.06 4.26 7.13
C ILE A 248 -15.21 4.99 5.79
N SER A 249 -14.42 6.04 5.60
CA SER A 249 -14.24 6.74 4.33
C SER A 249 -12.81 6.53 3.81
N SER A 250 -12.57 6.85 2.55
CA SER A 250 -11.23 6.79 1.94
C SER A 250 -10.18 7.61 2.69
N LYS A 251 -10.57 8.73 3.32
CA LYS A 251 -9.70 9.59 4.14
C LYS A 251 -9.29 8.94 5.46
N ASP A 252 -10.04 7.94 5.92
CA ASP A 252 -9.73 7.19 7.14
C ASP A 252 -8.80 6.00 6.87
N ILE A 253 -8.40 5.79 5.61
CA ILE A 253 -7.46 4.75 5.19
C ILE A 253 -6.15 5.43 4.81
N LEU A 254 -5.02 4.84 5.21
CA LEU A 254 -3.68 5.31 4.81
C LEU A 254 -2.88 4.15 4.22
N ILE A 255 -2.20 4.40 3.11
CA ILE A 255 -1.29 3.44 2.49
C ILE A 255 0.15 3.88 2.78
N ILE A 256 0.95 2.95 3.30
CA ILE A 256 2.40 3.08 3.46
C ILE A 256 3.07 2.18 2.43
N SER A 257 3.84 2.78 1.52
CA SER A 257 4.65 2.05 0.53
C SER A 257 6.07 2.64 0.45
N PRO A 258 7.11 1.81 0.26
CA PRO A 258 8.47 2.32 0.06
C PRO A 258 8.68 2.90 -1.35
N ASN A 259 7.86 2.53 -2.35
CA ASN A 259 8.00 2.99 -3.73
C ASN A 259 6.92 4.01 -4.11
N LYS A 260 7.33 5.27 -4.36
CA LYS A 260 6.42 6.35 -4.76
C LYS A 260 5.77 6.13 -6.13
N VAL A 261 6.49 5.55 -7.09
CA VAL A 261 5.95 5.25 -8.43
C VAL A 261 4.82 4.23 -8.32
N PHE A 262 4.96 3.29 -7.38
CA PHE A 262 3.96 2.29 -7.12
C PHE A 262 2.74 2.84 -6.38
N ALA A 263 2.96 3.80 -5.48
CA ALA A 263 1.88 4.51 -4.80
C ALA A 263 0.99 5.26 -5.83
N ASP A 264 1.59 6.02 -6.76
CA ASP A 264 0.83 6.68 -7.84
C ASP A 264 0.05 5.68 -8.72
N TYR A 265 0.64 4.51 -8.97
CA TYR A 265 -0.04 3.42 -9.67
C TYR A 265 -1.29 2.93 -8.92
N ILE A 266 -1.20 2.72 -7.59
CA ILE A 266 -2.32 2.33 -6.72
C ILE A 266 -3.45 3.39 -6.76
N SER A 267 -3.09 4.67 -6.66
CA SER A 267 -4.04 5.79 -6.71
C SER A 267 -4.88 5.82 -7.99
N ASN A 268 -4.37 5.28 -9.10
CA ASN A 268 -5.09 5.22 -10.38
C ASN A 268 -6.04 4.02 -10.49
N VAL A 269 -5.81 2.93 -9.75
CA VAL A 269 -6.59 1.68 -9.87
C VAL A 269 -7.84 1.70 -8.99
N LEU A 270 -7.80 2.30 -7.80
CA LEU A 270 -8.98 2.42 -6.91
C LEU A 270 -10.18 3.13 -7.58
N PRO A 271 -9.97 4.23 -8.34
CA PRO A 271 -11.02 4.83 -9.16
C PRO A 271 -11.67 3.86 -10.13
N GLU A 272 -10.93 2.94 -10.75
CA GLU A 272 -11.50 1.93 -11.66
C GLU A 272 -12.43 0.96 -10.92
N LEU A 273 -12.15 0.68 -9.64
CA LEU A 273 -13.05 -0.08 -8.74
C LEU A 273 -14.22 0.75 -8.21
N GLY A 274 -14.32 2.03 -8.61
CA GLY A 274 -15.39 2.97 -8.27
C GLY A 274 -15.25 3.66 -6.93
N GLU A 275 -14.06 3.60 -6.33
CA GLU A 275 -13.75 4.25 -5.06
C GLU A 275 -12.92 5.53 -5.25
N THR A 276 -12.99 6.44 -4.28
CA THR A 276 -12.16 7.65 -4.27
C THR A 276 -10.71 7.33 -3.93
N THR A 277 -9.77 8.19 -4.32
CA THR A 277 -8.35 8.03 -4.00
C THR A 277 -8.10 8.01 -2.50
N VAL A 278 -7.11 7.21 -2.08
CA VAL A 278 -6.73 7.01 -0.68
C VAL A 278 -5.41 7.73 -0.42
N PRO A 279 -5.23 8.42 0.72
CA PRO A 279 -3.96 9.03 1.09
C PRO A 279 -2.80 8.03 1.13
N GLU A 280 -1.64 8.48 0.67
CA GLU A 280 -0.41 7.69 0.58
C GLU A 280 0.75 8.41 1.26
N THR A 281 1.64 7.66 1.90
CA THR A 281 2.86 8.19 2.51
C THR A 281 3.99 7.15 2.51
N SER A 282 5.21 7.59 2.78
CA SER A 282 6.36 6.71 2.97
C SER A 282 6.80 6.65 4.43
N MET A 283 7.46 5.56 4.82
CA MET A 283 8.01 5.44 6.17
C MET A 283 9.03 6.54 6.50
N GLU A 284 9.81 6.99 5.51
CA GLU A 284 10.72 8.13 5.66
C GLU A 284 9.99 9.42 6.05
N GLN A 285 8.88 9.72 5.38
CA GLN A 285 8.07 10.90 5.68
C GLN A 285 7.47 10.82 7.07
N ILE A 286 6.95 9.65 7.46
CA ILE A 286 6.43 9.41 8.81
C ILE A 286 7.52 9.68 9.85
N LEU A 287 8.70 9.07 9.70
CA LEU A 287 9.81 9.21 10.64
C LEU A 287 10.33 10.65 10.72
N SER A 288 10.48 11.31 9.57
CA SER A 288 10.90 12.72 9.52
C SER A 288 9.89 13.64 10.21
N THR A 289 8.59 13.41 9.97
CA THR A 289 7.50 14.20 10.59
C THR A 289 7.46 14.01 12.10
N VAL A 290 7.67 12.78 12.59
CA VAL A 290 7.79 12.51 14.03
C VAL A 290 8.96 13.27 14.64
N LEU A 291 10.06 13.41 13.92
CA LEU A 291 11.24 14.15 14.34
C LEU A 291 11.17 15.67 14.04
N ASP A 292 9.96 16.19 13.79
CA ASP A 292 9.67 17.58 13.39
C ASP A 292 10.57 18.10 12.24
N ASN A 293 11.01 17.23 11.33
CA ASN A 293 11.91 17.53 10.22
C ASN A 293 13.25 18.19 10.65
N LYS A 294 13.70 17.95 11.89
CA LYS A 294 14.89 18.60 12.47
C LYS A 294 16.22 18.07 11.93
N TYR A 295 16.25 16.83 11.44
CA TYR A 295 17.49 16.14 11.10
C TYR A 295 17.62 15.90 9.60
N LYS A 296 18.84 16.01 9.09
CA LYS A 296 19.20 15.51 7.76
C LYS A 296 19.45 14.02 7.85
N TYR A 297 18.93 13.25 6.90
CA TYR A 297 19.04 11.79 6.90
C TYR A 297 19.29 11.23 5.50
N GLN A 298 19.90 10.06 5.45
CA GLN A 298 19.96 9.21 4.26
C GLN A 298 18.58 8.60 4.00
N ASN A 299 18.12 8.65 2.75
CA ASN A 299 16.92 7.91 2.34
C ASN A 299 17.20 6.41 2.18
N PHE A 300 16.15 5.60 2.20
CA PHE A 300 16.22 4.15 2.04
C PHE A 300 16.89 3.75 0.73
N PHE A 301 16.54 4.44 -0.36
CA PHE A 301 17.20 4.25 -1.66
C PHE A 301 18.71 4.44 -1.58
N GLY A 302 19.18 5.52 -0.97
CA GLY A 302 20.60 5.79 -0.78
C GLY A 302 21.29 4.76 0.12
N GLN A 303 20.58 4.15 1.08
CA GLN A 303 21.13 3.04 1.89
C GLN A 303 21.36 1.80 1.03
N VAL A 304 20.38 1.39 0.23
CA VAL A 304 20.49 0.23 -0.65
C VAL A 304 21.59 0.45 -1.70
N SER A 305 21.64 1.62 -2.34
CA SER A 305 22.66 1.94 -3.34
C SER A 305 24.08 1.88 -2.76
N GLU A 306 24.29 2.37 -1.53
CA GLU A 306 25.58 2.27 -0.87
C GLU A 306 25.96 0.82 -0.53
N LEU A 307 25.01 0.00 -0.11
CA LEU A 307 25.25 -1.43 0.13
C LEU A 307 25.63 -2.18 -1.16
N LEU A 308 25.06 -1.79 -2.31
CA LEU A 308 25.34 -2.40 -3.61
C LEU A 308 26.68 -1.94 -4.22
N GLU A 309 27.04 -0.66 -4.05
CA GLU A 309 28.25 -0.09 -4.64
C GLU A 309 29.48 -0.22 -3.73
N LYS A 310 29.29 -0.12 -2.40
CA LYS A 310 30.37 -0.08 -1.40
C LYS A 310 29.98 -0.82 -0.12
N PRO A 311 29.89 -2.17 -0.16
CA PRO A 311 29.52 -2.97 1.01
C PRO A 311 30.61 -2.89 2.09
N ALA A 312 30.43 -1.99 3.07
CA ALA A 312 31.29 -1.89 4.23
C ALA A 312 30.79 -2.80 5.37
N PRO A 313 31.60 -3.73 5.91
CA PRO A 313 31.19 -4.65 6.98
C PRO A 313 30.59 -3.93 8.19
N ASP A 314 31.25 -2.88 8.69
CA ASP A 314 30.76 -2.10 9.83
C ASP A 314 29.38 -1.48 9.57
N PHE A 315 29.09 -1.08 8.33
CA PHE A 315 27.80 -0.49 7.98
C PHE A 315 26.68 -1.54 7.98
N ILE A 316 26.98 -2.73 7.45
CA ILE A 316 26.07 -3.87 7.48
C ILE A 316 25.75 -4.28 8.92
N GLU A 317 26.78 -4.37 9.77
CA GLU A 317 26.62 -4.72 11.19
C GLU A 317 25.73 -3.71 11.93
N ARG A 318 25.92 -2.40 11.70
CA ARG A 318 25.05 -1.35 12.27
C ARG A 318 23.58 -1.51 11.87
N ILE A 319 23.31 -1.85 10.60
CA ILE A 319 21.95 -2.06 10.10
C ILE A 319 21.33 -3.30 10.77
N GLN A 320 22.06 -4.42 10.81
CA GLN A 320 21.58 -5.67 11.42
C GLN A 320 21.30 -5.51 12.91
N TYR A 321 22.19 -4.83 13.63
CA TYR A 321 22.02 -4.57 15.05
C TYR A 321 20.74 -3.78 15.32
N LYS A 322 20.53 -2.65 14.60
CA LYS A 322 19.36 -1.77 14.76
C LYS A 322 18.05 -2.43 14.27
N ALA A 323 18.13 -3.42 13.38
CA ALA A 323 16.98 -4.19 12.91
C ALA A 323 16.62 -5.39 13.81
N SER A 324 17.33 -5.62 14.92
CA SER A 324 17.07 -6.77 15.80
C SER A 324 16.01 -6.47 16.87
N PHE A 325 15.28 -7.51 17.33
CA PHE A 325 14.40 -7.40 18.51
C PHE A 325 15.19 -7.16 19.81
N GLU A 326 16.44 -7.63 19.88
CA GLU A 326 17.32 -7.37 21.02
C GLU A 326 17.56 -5.86 21.17
N PHE A 327 17.82 -5.17 20.07
CA PHE A 327 17.98 -3.72 20.07
C PHE A 327 16.73 -3.00 20.59
N VAL A 328 15.54 -3.39 20.10
CA VAL A 328 14.27 -2.83 20.58
C VAL A 328 14.13 -3.02 22.09
N SER A 329 14.39 -4.22 22.60
CA SER A 329 14.32 -4.52 24.04
C SER A 329 15.33 -3.72 24.86
N ARG A 330 16.57 -3.54 24.35
CA ARG A 330 17.58 -2.69 24.99
C ARG A 330 17.15 -1.23 25.03
N LEU A 331 16.53 -0.73 23.95
CA LEU A 331 16.02 0.63 23.88
C LEU A 331 14.89 0.86 24.88
N ASP A 332 13.96 -0.08 25.03
CA ASP A 332 12.90 -0.04 26.05
C ASP A 332 13.50 -0.02 27.48
N LYS A 333 14.51 -0.86 27.75
CA LYS A 333 15.23 -0.85 29.04
C LYS A 333 15.94 0.47 29.29
N PHE A 334 16.51 1.09 28.26
CA PHE A 334 17.16 2.39 28.37
C PHE A 334 16.15 3.50 28.68
N ILE A 335 14.97 3.49 28.07
CA ILE A 335 13.88 4.44 28.39
C ILE A 335 13.50 4.33 29.88
N LEU A 336 13.37 3.11 30.42
CA LEU A 336 13.15 2.89 31.85
C LEU A 336 14.32 3.36 32.73
N HIS A 337 15.56 3.15 32.28
CA HIS A 337 16.75 3.64 32.96
C HIS A 337 16.75 5.18 33.03
N MET A 338 16.42 5.85 31.93
CA MET A 338 16.29 7.31 31.86
C MET A 338 15.25 7.83 32.83
N GLU A 339 14.08 7.19 32.87
CA GLU A 339 12.99 7.56 33.78
C GLU A 339 13.45 7.59 35.25
N ASN A 340 14.36 6.70 35.63
CA ASN A 340 14.83 6.57 37.01
C ASN A 340 16.04 7.47 37.35
N HIS A 341 16.88 7.85 36.37
CA HIS A 341 18.20 8.46 36.65
C HIS A 341 18.42 9.84 36.02
N TYR A 342 17.66 10.22 34.99
CA TYR A 342 17.91 11.46 34.23
C TYR A 342 17.21 12.68 34.80
N PHE A 343 16.29 12.49 35.75
CA PHE A 343 15.61 13.58 36.46
C PHE A 343 16.22 13.76 37.84
N ARG A 344 16.87 14.91 38.08
CA ARG A 344 17.48 15.26 39.37
C ARG A 344 16.76 16.48 39.94
N ALA A 345 15.88 16.24 40.91
CA ALA A 345 15.11 17.31 41.53
C ALA A 345 16.03 18.25 42.33
N THR A 346 15.77 19.56 42.22
CA THR A 346 16.42 20.61 43.00
C THR A 346 15.37 21.56 43.57
N ASP A 347 15.72 22.29 44.61
CA ASP A 347 14.82 23.30 45.19
C ASP A 347 14.53 24.40 44.17
N VAL A 348 13.26 24.79 44.04
CA VAL A 348 12.83 25.85 43.11
C VAL A 348 12.29 27.04 43.89
N LYS A 349 13.01 28.16 43.83
CA LYS A 349 12.55 29.42 44.40
C LYS A 349 11.50 30.05 43.47
N LEU A 350 10.22 29.92 43.83
CA LEU A 350 9.10 30.40 43.02
C LEU A 350 8.88 31.91 43.22
N THR A 351 8.92 32.38 44.47
CA THR A 351 8.78 33.80 44.82
C THR A 351 9.89 34.22 45.78
N LYS A 352 9.90 35.48 46.24
CA LYS A 352 10.84 35.92 47.28
C LYS A 352 10.72 35.11 48.58
N TYR A 353 9.54 34.56 48.87
CA TYR A 353 9.21 33.92 50.15
C TYR A 353 8.92 32.42 50.05
N ILE A 354 8.75 31.88 48.84
CA ILE A 354 8.32 30.49 48.65
C ILE A 354 9.33 29.73 47.82
N THR A 355 9.79 28.62 48.39
CA THR A 355 10.66 27.64 47.76
C THR A 355 9.93 26.31 47.74
N ILE A 356 9.86 25.68 46.57
CA ILE A 356 9.34 24.33 46.40
C ILE A 356 10.51 23.36 46.69
N PRO A 357 10.38 22.47 47.68
CA PRO A 357 11.44 21.51 48.01
C PRO A 357 11.68 20.49 46.89
N ALA A 358 12.94 20.09 46.69
CA ALA A 358 13.34 19.08 45.72
C ALA A 358 12.60 17.75 45.90
N GLU A 359 12.39 17.31 47.15
CA GLU A 359 11.67 16.08 47.47
C GLU A 359 10.26 16.09 46.88
N PHE A 360 9.53 17.19 47.07
CA PHE A 360 8.18 17.35 46.55
C PHE A 360 8.14 17.34 45.02
N VAL A 361 9.10 17.99 44.36
CA VAL A 361 9.22 17.95 42.89
C VAL A 361 9.49 16.52 42.41
N GLY A 362 10.36 15.78 43.10
CA GLY A 362 10.66 14.38 42.81
C GLY A 362 9.45 13.44 42.99
N GLU A 363 8.65 13.66 44.03
CA GLU A 363 7.39 12.94 44.25
C GLU A 363 6.39 13.19 43.13
N GLN A 364 6.22 14.45 42.71
CA GLN A 364 5.33 14.77 41.59
C GLN A 364 5.82 14.10 40.30
N PHE A 365 7.14 14.06 40.05
CA PHE A 365 7.69 13.39 38.87
C PHE A 365 7.34 11.90 38.82
N LYS A 366 7.43 11.20 39.96
CA LYS A 366 7.04 9.79 40.10
C LYS A 366 5.51 9.60 40.00
N ARG A 367 4.73 10.54 40.53
CA ARG A 367 3.27 10.50 40.48
C ARG A 367 2.74 10.50 39.05
N PHE A 368 3.33 11.31 38.17
CA PHE A 368 2.93 11.41 36.76
C PHE A 368 3.64 10.39 35.85
N HIS A 369 4.09 9.25 36.37
CA HIS A 369 4.80 8.21 35.58
C HIS A 369 4.02 7.70 34.35
N ARG A 370 2.69 7.82 34.34
CA ARG A 370 1.84 7.44 33.20
C ARG A 370 1.98 8.36 31.98
N TYR A 371 2.49 9.58 32.18
CA TYR A 371 2.74 10.52 31.08
C TYR A 371 4.16 10.30 30.51
N PRO A 372 4.37 10.55 29.21
CA PRO A 372 5.70 10.66 28.62
C PRO A 372 6.59 11.65 29.39
N ILE A 373 7.87 11.34 29.52
CA ILE A 373 8.79 12.04 30.44
C ILE A 373 8.76 13.56 30.28
N ARG A 374 8.80 14.07 29.04
CA ARG A 374 8.81 15.52 28.76
C ARG A 374 7.44 16.16 28.90
N GLN A 375 6.35 15.41 28.69
CA GLN A 375 4.99 15.89 28.93
C GLN A 375 4.67 16.03 30.44
N ARG A 376 5.38 15.29 31.30
CA ARG A 376 5.23 15.42 32.76
C ARG A 376 5.51 16.84 33.22
N PHE A 377 6.48 17.53 32.62
CA PHE A 377 6.93 18.83 33.11
C PHE A 377 5.82 19.88 33.11
N GLU A 378 4.98 19.90 32.07
CA GLU A 378 3.85 20.81 32.00
C GLU A 378 2.76 20.44 33.01
N THR A 379 2.36 19.16 33.03
CA THR A 379 1.31 18.67 33.94
C THR A 379 1.70 18.82 35.41
N MET A 380 2.96 18.54 35.75
CA MET A 380 3.53 18.76 37.08
C MET A 380 3.56 20.23 37.45
N THR A 381 3.96 21.11 36.52
CA THR A 381 3.97 22.56 36.76
C THR A 381 2.57 23.04 37.11
N ASP A 382 1.58 22.67 36.31
CA ASP A 382 0.19 23.09 36.54
C ASP A 382 -0.36 22.54 37.85
N TYR A 383 -0.10 21.26 38.15
CA TYR A 383 -0.52 20.65 39.41
C TYR A 383 0.13 21.30 40.65
N ILE A 384 1.45 21.55 40.61
CA ILE A 384 2.16 22.22 41.71
C ILE A 384 1.59 23.61 41.95
N LEU A 385 1.31 24.37 40.88
CA LEU A 385 0.74 25.71 40.98
C LEU A 385 -0.69 25.69 41.52
N GLU A 386 -1.51 24.72 41.12
CA GLU A 386 -2.87 24.54 41.63
C GLU A 386 -2.85 24.20 43.14
N MET A 387 -1.99 23.27 43.56
CA MET A 387 -1.79 22.95 44.97
C MET A 387 -1.34 24.16 45.79
N MET A 388 -0.40 24.95 45.26
CA MET A 388 0.07 26.16 45.93
C MET A 388 -1.04 27.21 46.07
N LYS A 389 -1.90 27.34 45.06
CA LYS A 389 -3.08 28.22 45.11
C LYS A 389 -4.06 27.77 46.21
N ILE A 390 -4.33 26.47 46.33
CA ILE A 390 -5.27 25.94 47.33
C ILE A 390 -4.71 26.04 48.74
N GLN A 391 -3.44 25.67 48.95
CA GLN A 391 -2.84 25.56 50.28
C GLN A 391 -2.37 26.91 50.84
N TYR A 392 -1.91 27.83 49.98
CA TYR A 392 -1.31 29.10 50.39
C TYR A 392 -2.06 30.34 49.86
N ASN A 393 -3.23 30.15 49.23
CA ASN A 393 -4.05 31.20 48.61
C ASN A 393 -3.27 32.14 47.67
N LEU A 394 -2.30 31.58 46.96
CA LEU A 394 -1.33 32.35 46.20
C LEU A 394 -1.76 32.55 44.74
N THR A 395 -1.79 33.81 44.30
CA THR A 395 -1.99 34.15 42.89
C THR A 395 -0.66 34.22 42.17
N VAL A 396 -0.37 33.20 41.37
CA VAL A 396 0.89 33.08 40.62
C VAL A 396 0.78 33.81 39.28
N THR A 397 1.78 34.60 38.94
CA THR A 397 1.89 35.30 37.65
C THR A 397 2.33 34.37 36.53
N THR A 398 2.06 34.75 35.27
CA THR A 398 2.54 33.99 34.09
C THR A 398 4.07 33.86 34.06
N ALA A 399 4.80 34.85 34.59
CA ALA A 399 6.26 34.83 34.67
C ALA A 399 6.77 33.73 35.62
N GLU A 400 6.16 33.61 36.80
CA GLU A 400 6.51 32.59 37.80
C GLU A 400 6.16 31.17 37.31
N LYS A 401 5.03 31.01 36.61
CA LYS A 401 4.69 29.74 35.93
C LYS A 401 5.76 29.35 34.91
N ASN A 402 6.23 30.29 34.10
CA ASN A 402 7.28 30.02 33.11
C ASN A 402 8.64 29.73 33.76
N LEU A 403 8.95 30.37 34.90
CA LEU A 403 10.15 30.08 35.69
C LEU A 403 10.12 28.63 36.20
N LEU A 404 9.04 28.23 36.88
CA LEU A 404 8.89 26.86 37.40
C LEU A 404 9.00 25.82 36.29
N ARG A 405 8.31 26.04 35.16
CA ARG A 405 8.39 25.18 33.98
C ARG A 405 9.83 25.03 33.47
N LYS A 406 10.59 26.14 33.41
CA LYS A 406 11.98 26.15 32.95
C LYS A 406 12.90 25.40 33.91
N GLU A 407 12.75 25.62 35.22
CA GLU A 407 13.56 24.92 36.23
C GLU A 407 13.29 23.41 36.22
N ILE A 408 12.02 22.99 36.18
CA ILE A 408 11.67 21.56 36.07
C ILE A 408 12.26 20.94 34.80
N LYS A 409 12.24 21.68 33.67
CA LYS A 409 12.85 21.20 32.42
C LYS A 409 14.37 21.07 32.52
N ASN A 410 15.04 21.97 33.23
CA ASN A 410 16.50 21.94 33.44
C ASN A 410 16.94 20.79 34.36
N MET A 411 16.06 20.32 35.25
CA MET A 411 16.30 19.15 36.09
C MET A 411 16.41 17.83 35.30
N PHE A 412 16.02 17.83 34.02
CA PHE A 412 16.13 16.69 33.13
C PHE A 412 17.30 16.83 32.15
N SER A 413 18.25 15.88 32.20
CA SER A 413 19.42 15.89 31.30
C SER A 413 19.10 15.45 29.86
N GLY A 414 17.92 14.89 29.59
CA GLY A 414 17.50 14.35 28.29
C GLY A 414 16.71 15.31 27.39
N ASN A 415 17.07 16.59 27.31
CA ASN A 415 16.30 17.55 26.48
C ASN A 415 16.61 17.49 24.97
N ASN A 416 17.66 16.79 24.55
CA ASN A 416 18.07 16.67 23.15
C ASN A 416 18.04 15.21 22.69
N ASP A 417 17.18 14.89 21.72
CA ASP A 417 16.98 13.51 21.23
C ASP A 417 18.27 12.88 20.70
N LEU A 418 19.07 13.65 19.96
CA LEU A 418 20.32 13.15 19.37
C LEU A 418 21.37 12.85 20.45
N GLN A 419 21.41 13.64 21.52
CA GLN A 419 22.32 13.38 22.63
C GLN A 419 21.88 12.13 23.39
N ILE A 420 20.60 12.00 23.71
CA ILE A 420 20.04 10.80 24.36
C ILE A 420 20.32 9.55 23.54
N TYR A 421 20.20 9.65 22.22
CA TYR A 421 20.49 8.54 21.34
C TYR A 421 21.97 8.14 21.37
N LYS A 422 22.90 9.10 21.51
CA LYS A 422 24.33 8.79 21.76
C LYS A 422 24.52 8.14 23.13
N ASP A 423 23.91 8.72 24.17
CA ASP A 423 23.99 8.19 25.54
C ASP A 423 23.48 6.74 25.60
N PHE A 424 22.48 6.38 24.80
CA PHE A 424 22.00 5.00 24.68
C PHE A 424 23.11 4.04 24.23
N PHE A 425 23.90 4.40 23.21
CA PHE A 425 24.98 3.55 22.73
C PHE A 425 26.15 3.48 23.72
N GLU A 426 26.43 4.57 24.42
CA GLU A 426 27.40 4.59 25.53
C GLU A 426 26.94 3.66 26.67
N TRP A 427 25.67 3.78 27.09
CA TRP A 427 25.05 2.92 28.11
C TRP A 427 25.00 1.45 27.70
N ALA A 428 24.73 1.17 26.43
CA ALA A 428 24.70 -0.19 25.89
C ALA A 428 26.10 -0.81 25.74
N GLY A 429 27.18 -0.03 25.96
CA GLY A 429 28.57 -0.44 25.79
C GLY A 429 28.96 -0.66 24.32
N LYS A 430 28.28 0.00 23.38
CA LYS A 430 28.47 -0.15 21.93
C LYS A 430 28.48 1.20 21.18
N PRO A 431 29.36 2.15 21.53
CA PRO A 431 29.40 3.48 20.91
C PRO A 431 29.64 3.44 19.39
N GLU A 432 30.35 2.44 18.89
CA GLU A 432 30.65 2.21 17.47
C GLU A 432 29.42 1.96 16.61
N MET A 433 28.30 1.54 17.23
CA MET A 433 27.05 1.27 16.53
C MET A 433 26.31 2.54 16.08
N PHE A 434 26.76 3.71 16.51
CA PHE A 434 26.28 5.00 16.04
C PHE A 434 27.36 5.78 15.30
N LYS A 435 27.09 6.09 14.03
CA LYS A 435 28.02 6.85 13.19
C LYS A 435 27.25 7.89 12.37
N MET A 436 27.62 9.16 12.55
CA MET A 436 27.09 10.21 11.69
C MET A 436 27.85 10.22 10.36
N ARG A 437 27.11 10.46 9.27
CA ARG A 437 27.67 10.64 7.95
C ARG A 437 28.20 12.06 7.76
N LYS A 438 28.82 12.33 6.61
CA LYS A 438 29.26 13.68 6.22
C LYS A 438 28.10 14.67 6.37
N ASN A 439 28.42 15.93 6.69
CA ASN A 439 27.45 17.00 6.91
C ASN A 439 26.44 16.74 8.05
N ARG A 440 26.81 15.95 9.06
CA ARG A 440 25.95 15.61 10.23
C ARG A 440 24.64 14.92 9.82
N MET A 441 24.68 14.14 8.75
CA MET A 441 23.52 13.38 8.26
C MET A 441 23.41 12.03 9.00
N LEU A 442 22.19 11.66 9.40
CA LEU A 442 21.89 10.36 10.03
C LEU A 442 21.86 9.24 8.97
N GLU A 443 22.26 8.03 9.37
CA GLU A 443 21.99 6.82 8.58
C GLU A 443 20.48 6.54 8.61
N TYR A 444 19.93 5.94 7.55
CA TYR A 444 18.49 5.62 7.50
C TYR A 444 18.09 4.70 8.66
N ALA A 445 18.95 3.74 9.01
CA ALA A 445 18.76 2.84 10.15
C ALA A 445 18.66 3.55 11.53
N ASP A 446 19.11 4.80 11.66
CA ASP A 446 19.02 5.58 12.91
C ASP A 446 17.70 6.33 13.05
N MET A 447 16.97 6.57 11.95
CA MET A 447 15.75 7.38 11.94
C MET A 447 14.65 6.76 12.81
N ALA A 448 14.43 5.44 12.69
CA ALA A 448 13.36 4.76 13.42
C ALA A 448 13.64 4.62 14.93
N PRO A 449 14.83 4.21 15.37
CA PRO A 449 15.20 4.26 16.79
C PRO A 449 15.09 5.64 17.41
N LEU A 450 15.58 6.68 16.72
CA LEU A 450 15.50 8.06 17.20
C LEU A 450 14.06 8.54 17.30
N ALA A 451 13.23 8.25 16.29
CA ALA A 451 11.80 8.56 16.31
C ALA A 451 11.06 7.81 17.44
N TYR A 452 11.43 6.55 17.71
CA TYR A 452 10.86 5.77 18.80
C TYR A 452 11.18 6.38 20.17
N LEU A 453 12.43 6.80 20.39
CA LEU A 453 12.83 7.55 21.59
C LEU A 453 12.07 8.86 21.71
N HIS A 454 12.00 9.63 20.62
CA HIS A 454 11.25 10.90 20.58
C HIS A 454 9.80 10.69 21.03
N LEU A 455 9.10 9.70 20.46
CA LEU A 455 7.72 9.36 20.83
C LEU A 455 7.59 8.90 22.30
N ALA A 456 8.57 8.19 22.83
CA ALA A 456 8.56 7.76 24.23
C ALA A 456 8.74 8.95 25.20
N LEU A 457 9.48 9.99 24.79
CA LEU A 457 9.79 11.15 25.63
C LEU A 457 8.75 12.26 25.52
N ASP A 458 8.39 12.65 24.29
CA ASP A 458 7.47 13.75 23.98
C ASP A 458 6.02 13.30 23.80
N GLY A 459 5.78 11.99 23.78
CA GLY A 459 4.46 11.38 23.63
C GLY A 459 4.01 11.18 22.18
N ASN A 460 2.92 10.42 22.03
CA ASN A 460 2.42 10.03 20.71
C ASN A 460 1.50 11.13 20.15
N ARG A 461 1.82 11.66 18.96
CA ARG A 461 0.82 12.33 18.11
C ARG A 461 0.01 11.26 17.36
N THR A 462 -0.81 10.51 18.09
CA THR A 462 -1.60 9.41 17.52
C THR A 462 -2.53 9.93 16.43
N GLN A 463 -2.50 9.29 15.26
CA GLN A 463 -3.35 9.63 14.13
C GLN A 463 -4.68 8.87 14.22
N THR A 464 -5.52 9.25 15.19
CA THR A 464 -6.79 8.55 15.49
C THR A 464 -7.84 8.66 14.38
N HIS A 465 -7.68 9.61 13.46
CA HIS A 465 -8.54 9.73 12.29
C HIS A 465 -8.36 8.54 11.32
N ILE A 466 -7.20 7.90 11.31
CA ILE A 466 -6.93 6.73 10.48
C ILE A 466 -7.50 5.50 11.16
N ARG A 467 -8.47 4.86 10.50
CA ARG A 467 -9.18 3.64 10.96
C ARG A 467 -8.61 2.36 10.36
N HIS A 468 -7.94 2.45 9.21
CA HIS A 468 -7.25 1.32 8.59
C HIS A 468 -5.91 1.72 7.98
N LEU A 469 -4.88 0.90 8.19
CA LEU A 469 -3.55 1.11 7.64
C LEU A 469 -3.17 -0.04 6.71
N LEU A 470 -2.86 0.26 5.46
CA LEU A 470 -2.26 -0.68 4.53
C LEU A 470 -0.75 -0.48 4.53
N ILE A 471 0.01 -1.54 4.78
CA ILE A 471 1.48 -1.51 4.74
C ILE A 471 1.93 -2.47 3.65
N ASP A 472 2.54 -1.92 2.60
CA ASP A 472 3.06 -2.66 1.47
C ASP A 472 4.55 -2.96 1.61
N GLU A 473 5.02 -4.02 0.94
CA GLU A 473 6.42 -4.47 0.95
C GLU A 473 6.99 -4.66 2.37
N MET A 474 6.24 -5.38 3.21
CA MET A 474 6.51 -5.57 4.64
C MET A 474 7.94 -6.02 4.99
N GLN A 475 8.60 -6.70 4.06
CA GLN A 475 9.96 -7.19 4.22
C GLN A 475 11.01 -6.08 4.25
N ASP A 476 10.72 -4.88 3.73
CA ASP A 476 11.67 -3.77 3.70
C ASP A 476 11.66 -2.94 5.00
N TYR A 477 10.74 -3.25 5.93
CA TYR A 477 10.66 -2.60 7.23
C TYR A 477 11.32 -3.42 8.33
N SER A 478 11.95 -2.73 9.27
CA SER A 478 12.57 -3.33 10.46
C SER A 478 11.59 -3.41 11.65
N PRO A 479 11.83 -4.30 12.62
CA PRO A 479 11.01 -4.42 13.84
C PRO A 479 10.78 -3.10 14.59
N ILE A 480 11.79 -2.23 14.69
CA ILE A 480 11.64 -0.93 15.36
C ILE A 480 10.69 0.01 14.59
N GLN A 481 10.65 -0.07 13.25
CA GLN A 481 9.69 0.69 12.44
C GLN A 481 8.26 0.24 12.73
N TYR A 482 8.02 -1.06 12.89
CA TYR A 482 6.71 -1.56 13.32
C TYR A 482 6.29 -1.09 14.71
N LYS A 483 7.24 -0.95 15.65
CA LYS A 483 6.98 -0.35 16.97
C LYS A 483 6.57 1.12 16.88
N VAL A 484 7.21 1.90 16.00
CA VAL A 484 6.80 3.27 15.70
C VAL A 484 5.40 3.31 15.11
N ILE A 485 5.11 2.48 14.10
CA ILE A 485 3.79 2.35 13.49
C ILE A 485 2.71 2.00 14.53
N GLN A 486 3.00 1.06 15.43
CA GLN A 486 2.08 0.65 16.49
C GLN A 486 1.74 1.82 17.44
N LYS A 487 2.72 2.68 17.75
CA LYS A 487 2.52 3.87 18.59
C LYS A 487 1.72 4.97 17.89
N LEU A 488 1.94 5.17 16.59
CA LEU A 488 1.30 6.26 15.83
C LEU A 488 -0.12 5.93 15.36
N TYR A 489 -0.35 4.69 14.96
CA TYR A 489 -1.59 4.25 14.29
C TYR A 489 -2.26 3.12 15.08
N PRO A 490 -3.04 3.43 16.15
CA PRO A 490 -3.77 2.44 16.94
C PRO A 490 -5.05 1.96 16.24
N CYS A 491 -4.91 1.49 15.00
CA CYS A 491 -6.01 1.09 14.12
C CYS A 491 -5.80 -0.32 13.54
N ARG A 492 -6.79 -0.80 12.77
CA ARG A 492 -6.69 -2.08 12.04
C ARG A 492 -5.62 -1.99 10.95
N LYS A 493 -4.95 -3.11 10.65
CA LYS A 493 -3.82 -3.13 9.71
C LYS A 493 -3.92 -4.29 8.74
N THR A 494 -3.60 -4.02 7.49
CA THR A 494 -3.31 -5.05 6.47
C THR A 494 -1.86 -4.86 6.07
N ILE A 495 -1.03 -5.87 6.32
CA ILE A 495 0.41 -5.85 6.07
C ILE A 495 0.68 -6.89 4.99
N LEU A 496 1.29 -6.52 3.88
CA LEU A 496 1.55 -7.43 2.76
C LEU A 496 3.01 -7.35 2.32
N GLY A 497 3.54 -8.47 1.82
CA GLY A 497 4.83 -8.48 1.15
C GLY A 497 5.33 -9.88 0.85
N ASP A 498 6.57 -9.93 0.36
CA ASP A 498 7.29 -11.16 0.05
C ASP A 498 8.66 -11.11 0.70
N ALA A 499 8.84 -11.93 1.74
CA ALA A 499 10.14 -12.08 2.42
C ALA A 499 11.31 -12.36 1.45
N SER A 500 11.05 -12.97 0.28
CA SER A 500 12.07 -13.25 -0.73
C SER A 500 12.44 -12.03 -1.58
N GLN A 501 11.60 -11.00 -1.67
CA GLN A 501 11.83 -9.78 -2.44
C GLN A 501 12.37 -8.61 -1.60
N SER A 502 13.19 -8.92 -0.58
CA SER A 502 13.81 -7.90 0.26
C SER A 502 14.92 -7.18 -0.52
N VAL A 503 14.86 -5.85 -0.61
CA VAL A 503 15.94 -5.08 -1.26
C VAL A 503 17.14 -4.82 -0.34
N ASN A 504 16.94 -4.97 0.96
CA ASN A 504 17.99 -4.88 1.98
C ASN A 504 17.91 -6.10 2.92
N PRO A 505 18.61 -7.20 2.61
CA PRO A 505 18.53 -8.44 3.39
C PRO A 505 19.04 -8.29 4.83
N TYR A 506 19.79 -7.22 5.13
CA TYR A 506 20.38 -6.99 6.45
C TYR A 506 19.42 -6.32 7.43
N GLY A 507 18.34 -5.70 6.94
CA GLY A 507 17.36 -4.99 7.76
C GLY A 507 15.93 -5.51 7.61
N SER A 508 15.76 -6.64 6.92
CA SER A 508 14.46 -7.12 6.50
C SER A 508 13.69 -7.84 7.61
N SER A 509 12.36 -7.85 7.48
CA SER A 509 11.46 -8.58 8.37
C SER A 509 10.78 -9.74 7.67
N THR A 510 10.58 -10.83 8.40
CA THR A 510 9.72 -11.95 7.97
C THR A 510 8.31 -11.82 8.58
N ALA A 511 7.32 -12.52 8.02
CA ALA A 511 5.98 -12.57 8.60
C ALA A 511 5.98 -12.98 10.08
N ALA A 512 6.85 -13.92 10.48
CA ALA A 512 7.01 -14.33 11.87
C ALA A 512 7.58 -13.21 12.76
N MET A 513 8.51 -12.40 12.25
CA MET A 513 8.99 -11.22 12.97
C MET A 513 7.87 -10.19 13.14
N ILE A 514 7.08 -9.95 12.09
CA ILE A 514 5.95 -9.01 12.14
C ILE A 514 4.90 -9.48 13.13
N GLN A 515 4.59 -10.78 13.17
CA GLN A 515 3.68 -11.37 14.15
C GLN A 515 4.20 -11.22 15.60
N LYS A 516 5.52 -11.28 15.83
CA LYS A 516 6.10 -10.95 17.15
C LYS A 516 5.91 -9.48 17.51
N ALA A 517 5.92 -8.57 16.53
CA ALA A 517 5.64 -7.16 16.77
C ALA A 517 4.14 -6.90 17.02
N PHE A 518 3.25 -7.63 16.34
CA PHE A 518 1.79 -7.56 16.47
C PHE A 518 1.21 -8.89 16.95
N THR A 519 1.15 -9.08 18.27
CA THR A 519 0.76 -10.37 18.89
C THR A 519 -0.65 -10.86 18.51
N THR A 520 -1.56 -9.95 18.17
CA THR A 520 -2.92 -10.27 17.68
C THR A 520 -2.98 -10.48 16.17
N GLY A 521 -1.83 -10.58 15.51
CA GLY A 521 -1.72 -10.68 14.06
C GLY A 521 -1.91 -12.10 13.54
N GLU A 522 -2.77 -12.26 12.53
CA GLU A 522 -2.95 -13.51 11.80
C GLU A 522 -2.12 -13.47 10.52
N VAL A 523 -1.42 -14.56 10.22
CA VAL A 523 -0.64 -14.70 8.98
C VAL A 523 -1.41 -15.57 8.00
N MET A 524 -1.74 -15.01 6.84
CA MET A 524 -2.28 -15.74 5.70
C MET A 524 -1.24 -15.81 4.58
N LYS A 525 -1.16 -16.95 3.90
CA LYS A 525 -0.16 -17.21 2.86
C LYS A 525 -0.78 -17.29 1.47
N LEU A 526 -0.08 -16.74 0.48
CA LEU A 526 -0.40 -16.83 -0.94
C LEU A 526 0.76 -17.50 -1.67
N CYS A 527 0.64 -18.82 -1.85
CA CYS A 527 1.71 -19.68 -2.34
C CYS A 527 1.81 -19.72 -3.87
N LYS A 528 0.72 -19.39 -4.57
CA LYS A 528 0.61 -19.56 -6.02
C LYS A 528 1.08 -18.32 -6.78
N SER A 529 1.97 -18.51 -7.75
CA SER A 529 2.40 -17.45 -8.69
C SER A 529 1.61 -17.54 -9.99
N TYR A 530 0.83 -16.51 -10.27
CA TYR A 530 -0.01 -16.41 -11.47
C TYR A 530 0.59 -15.49 -12.53
N ARG A 531 1.58 -14.65 -12.17
CA ARG A 531 2.05 -13.55 -13.02
C ARG A 531 3.01 -13.97 -14.11
N SER A 532 4.06 -14.69 -13.73
CA SER A 532 5.18 -15.06 -14.60
C SER A 532 4.98 -16.47 -15.15
N THR A 533 5.64 -16.78 -16.27
CA THR A 533 5.65 -18.14 -16.82
C THR A 533 6.34 -19.11 -15.85
N PHE A 534 6.05 -20.39 -16.02
CA PHE A 534 6.68 -21.47 -15.27
C PHE A 534 8.20 -21.43 -15.40
N GLU A 535 8.71 -21.14 -16.60
CA GLU A 535 10.14 -21.07 -16.91
C GLU A 535 10.82 -19.91 -16.18
N ILE A 536 10.22 -18.72 -16.19
CA ILE A 536 10.73 -17.54 -15.44
C ILE A 536 10.72 -17.82 -13.94
N THR A 537 9.64 -18.43 -13.44
CA THR A 537 9.49 -18.77 -12.03
C THR A 537 10.53 -19.83 -11.61
N SER A 538 10.81 -20.80 -12.47
CA SER A 538 11.83 -21.81 -12.26
C SER A 538 13.24 -21.20 -12.20
N LEU A 539 13.55 -20.25 -13.10
CA LEU A 539 14.80 -19.49 -13.04
C LEU A 539 14.90 -18.69 -11.73
N ALA A 540 13.81 -18.02 -11.32
CA ALA A 540 13.77 -17.28 -10.07
C ALA A 540 14.00 -18.20 -8.85
N GLN A 541 13.45 -19.42 -8.85
CA GLN A 541 13.70 -20.41 -7.79
C GLN A 541 15.15 -20.92 -7.75
N LYS A 542 15.81 -21.05 -8.91
CA LYS A 542 17.25 -21.36 -8.96
C LYS A 542 18.09 -20.27 -8.30
N ILE A 543 17.77 -19.01 -8.60
CA ILE A 543 18.42 -17.87 -7.97
C ILE A 543 18.13 -17.91 -6.47
N GLN A 544 16.87 -17.80 -6.06
CA GLN A 544 16.49 -17.79 -4.65
C GLN A 544 15.36 -18.79 -4.38
N ALA A 545 15.73 -19.91 -3.77
CA ALA A 545 14.79 -20.96 -3.42
C ALA A 545 13.74 -20.45 -2.45
N ASN A 546 12.48 -20.66 -2.81
CA ASN A 546 11.32 -20.42 -1.96
C ASN A 546 10.45 -21.68 -1.94
N ASN A 547 10.51 -22.41 -0.82
CA ASN A 547 9.81 -23.69 -0.65
C ASN A 547 8.30 -23.53 -0.51
N GLU A 548 7.80 -22.31 -0.29
CA GLU A 548 6.37 -22.01 -0.21
C GLU A 548 5.77 -21.66 -1.57
N LEU A 549 6.58 -21.54 -2.63
CA LEU A 549 6.10 -21.21 -3.96
C LEU A 549 5.57 -22.45 -4.68
N GLU A 550 4.29 -22.39 -5.05
CA GLU A 550 3.62 -23.35 -5.93
C GLU A 550 3.61 -22.75 -7.34
N PRO A 551 4.45 -23.26 -8.26
CA PRO A 551 4.48 -22.76 -9.63
C PRO A 551 3.25 -23.27 -10.38
N ILE A 552 2.53 -22.36 -11.04
CA ILE A 552 1.43 -22.72 -11.92
C ILE A 552 1.98 -23.04 -13.30
N MET A 553 1.45 -24.07 -13.95
CA MET A 553 1.92 -24.58 -15.25
C MET A 553 1.45 -23.69 -16.41
N ARG A 554 1.77 -22.39 -16.37
CA ARG A 554 1.67 -21.47 -17.51
C ARG A 554 3.00 -21.47 -18.23
N HIS A 555 3.11 -22.24 -19.31
CA HIS A 555 4.34 -22.32 -20.09
C HIS A 555 4.45 -21.17 -21.09
N GLY A 556 5.68 -20.69 -21.29
CA GLY A 556 6.03 -19.69 -22.29
C GLY A 556 7.39 -19.94 -22.90
N GLU A 557 8.05 -18.88 -23.35
CA GLU A 557 9.42 -18.97 -23.85
C GLU A 557 10.40 -19.30 -22.71
N GLN A 558 11.43 -20.07 -23.02
CA GLN A 558 12.52 -20.33 -22.09
C GLN A 558 13.36 -19.06 -21.89
N PRO A 559 13.83 -18.76 -20.67
CA PRO A 559 14.79 -17.70 -20.42
C PRO A 559 16.00 -17.80 -21.34
N GLU A 560 16.25 -16.76 -22.12
CA GLU A 560 17.39 -16.69 -23.02
C GLU A 560 18.59 -16.09 -22.28
N ILE A 561 19.75 -16.73 -22.42
CA ILE A 561 21.00 -16.28 -21.79
C ILE A 561 22.02 -16.05 -22.90
N PHE A 562 22.33 -14.78 -23.20
CA PHE A 562 23.23 -14.42 -24.29
C PHE A 562 24.63 -14.01 -23.77
N PRO A 563 25.68 -14.77 -24.13
CA PRO A 563 27.06 -14.39 -23.85
C PRO A 563 27.59 -13.40 -24.89
N PHE A 564 28.32 -12.39 -24.43
CA PHE A 564 29.06 -11.44 -25.28
C PHE A 564 30.54 -11.40 -24.90
N LYS A 565 31.41 -11.03 -25.85
CA LYS A 565 32.85 -11.01 -25.59
C LYS A 565 33.26 -9.82 -24.72
N ASN A 566 32.56 -8.70 -24.84
CA ASN A 566 32.85 -7.45 -24.14
C ASN A 566 31.58 -6.60 -23.99
N ALA A 567 31.68 -5.54 -23.18
CA ALA A 567 30.54 -4.66 -22.85
C ALA A 567 30.00 -3.84 -24.04
N GLU A 568 30.82 -3.55 -25.06
CA GLU A 568 30.38 -2.85 -26.27
C GLU A 568 29.51 -3.78 -27.14
N GLU A 569 29.97 -5.01 -27.38
CA GLU A 569 29.19 -6.05 -28.07
C GLU A 569 27.88 -6.36 -27.33
N GLU A 570 27.91 -6.43 -25.99
CA GLU A 570 26.70 -6.60 -25.18
C GLU A 570 25.72 -5.45 -25.39
N THR A 571 26.21 -4.21 -25.41
CA THR A 571 25.36 -3.03 -25.67
C THR A 571 24.71 -3.11 -27.06
N THR A 572 25.47 -3.47 -28.10
CA THR A 572 24.92 -3.69 -29.44
C THR A 572 23.90 -4.83 -29.47
N GLY A 573 24.16 -5.91 -28.75
CA GLY A 573 23.20 -7.01 -28.57
C GLY A 573 21.88 -6.56 -27.95
N ILE A 574 21.94 -5.71 -26.91
CA ILE A 574 20.75 -5.14 -26.28
C ILE A 574 19.97 -4.25 -27.26
N VAL A 575 20.65 -3.46 -28.11
CA VAL A 575 19.98 -2.66 -29.15
C VAL A 575 19.19 -3.53 -30.14
N ASN A 576 19.74 -4.69 -30.50
CA ASN A 576 19.03 -5.65 -31.36
C ASN A 576 17.78 -6.21 -30.65
N LEU A 577 17.92 -6.63 -29.38
CA LEU A 577 16.78 -7.11 -28.59
C LEU A 577 15.67 -6.05 -28.43
N VAL A 578 16.04 -4.78 -28.26
CA VAL A 578 15.08 -3.67 -28.22
C VAL A 578 14.36 -3.51 -29.57
N SER A 579 15.06 -3.74 -30.68
CA SER A 579 14.48 -3.71 -32.02
C SER A 579 13.53 -4.88 -32.25
N ASP A 580 13.87 -6.06 -31.75
CA ASP A 580 13.01 -7.25 -31.79
C ASP A 580 11.73 -7.03 -30.98
N PHE A 581 11.84 -6.46 -29.77
CA PHE A 581 10.68 -6.08 -28.95
C PHE A 581 9.73 -5.13 -29.68
N ARG A 582 10.25 -4.14 -30.43
CA ARG A 582 9.40 -3.22 -31.21
C ARG A 582 8.60 -3.90 -32.31
N ASN A 583 9.12 -5.01 -32.83
CA ASN A 583 8.43 -5.83 -33.82
C ASN A 583 7.48 -6.86 -33.15
N SER A 584 7.52 -6.98 -31.83
CA SER A 584 6.63 -7.85 -31.05
C SER A 584 5.26 -7.21 -30.81
N GLY A 585 4.30 -8.02 -30.34
CA GLY A 585 2.98 -7.53 -29.90
C GLY A 585 2.94 -6.99 -28.46
N TYR A 586 4.07 -6.98 -27.75
CA TYR A 586 4.14 -6.55 -26.36
C TYR A 586 4.22 -5.03 -26.21
N THR A 587 3.81 -4.53 -25.04
CA THR A 587 3.63 -3.09 -24.81
C THR A 587 4.66 -2.49 -23.86
N SER A 588 5.33 -3.32 -23.06
CA SER A 588 6.26 -2.88 -22.03
C SER A 588 7.54 -3.72 -22.01
N LEU A 589 8.69 -3.03 -22.07
CA LEU A 589 10.02 -3.62 -21.98
C LEU A 589 10.78 -2.98 -20.82
N GLY A 590 11.23 -3.80 -19.87
CA GLY A 590 12.07 -3.36 -18.75
C GLY A 590 13.52 -3.78 -18.93
N ILE A 591 14.45 -2.83 -19.04
CA ILE A 591 15.89 -3.08 -18.99
C ILE A 591 16.37 -2.79 -17.57
N ILE A 592 16.61 -3.84 -16.78
CA ILE A 592 16.78 -3.75 -15.33
C ILE A 592 18.23 -4.03 -14.94
N CYS A 593 18.98 -2.99 -14.62
CA CYS A 593 20.37 -3.08 -14.14
C CYS A 593 20.42 -3.28 -12.62
N LYS A 594 21.57 -3.69 -12.07
CA LYS A 594 21.78 -3.82 -10.62
C LYS A 594 21.64 -2.48 -9.90
N THR A 595 22.30 -1.43 -10.41
CA THR A 595 22.32 -0.10 -9.80
C THR A 595 21.80 0.99 -10.72
N GLU A 596 21.37 2.13 -10.15
CA GLU A 596 20.93 3.30 -10.93
C GLU A 596 22.08 3.89 -11.76
N THR A 597 23.31 3.85 -11.22
CA THR A 597 24.51 4.30 -11.93
C THR A 597 24.75 3.50 -13.22
N GLN A 598 24.60 2.17 -13.16
CA GLN A 598 24.67 1.31 -14.35
C GLN A 598 23.52 1.58 -15.32
N ALA A 599 22.29 1.67 -14.81
CA ALA A 599 21.11 1.94 -15.61
C ALA A 599 21.22 3.28 -16.37
N LYS A 600 21.73 4.33 -15.71
CA LYS A 600 21.95 5.63 -16.33
C LYS A 600 23.00 5.56 -17.44
N ALA A 601 24.13 4.90 -17.20
CA ALA A 601 25.18 4.74 -18.20
C ALA A 601 24.68 3.96 -19.42
N LEU A 602 23.92 2.88 -19.20
CA LEU A 602 23.33 2.09 -20.27
C LEU A 602 22.27 2.88 -21.04
N ALA A 603 21.38 3.60 -20.35
CA ALA A 603 20.36 4.43 -20.99
C ALA A 603 20.99 5.49 -21.91
N GLN A 604 22.08 6.13 -21.48
CA GLN A 604 22.82 7.09 -22.30
C GLN A 604 23.41 6.45 -23.56
N LYS A 605 23.96 5.24 -23.45
CA LYS A 605 24.47 4.50 -24.62
C LYS A 605 23.34 4.10 -25.57
N LEU A 606 22.22 3.60 -25.05
CA LEU A 606 21.09 3.14 -25.87
C LEU A 606 20.36 4.29 -26.57
N GLN A 607 20.25 5.46 -25.93
CA GLN A 607 19.62 6.66 -26.53
C GLN A 607 20.32 7.15 -27.81
N VAL A 608 21.60 6.82 -28.02
CA VAL A 608 22.32 7.14 -29.25
C VAL A 608 21.82 6.30 -30.44
N HIS A 609 21.35 5.08 -30.16
CA HIS A 609 20.97 4.10 -31.18
C HIS A 609 19.46 3.92 -31.31
N THR A 610 18.68 4.43 -30.35
CA THR A 610 17.25 4.10 -30.26
C THR A 610 16.46 5.23 -29.58
N ASP A 611 15.46 5.78 -30.28
CA ASP A 611 14.55 6.80 -29.74
C ASP A 611 13.56 6.22 -28.70
N ASN A 612 12.82 7.05 -27.96
CA ASN A 612 11.74 6.63 -27.05
C ASN A 612 12.13 5.70 -25.88
N ILE A 613 13.39 5.76 -25.42
CA ILE A 613 13.82 5.08 -24.19
C ILE A 613 13.65 6.00 -22.99
N SER A 614 12.85 5.56 -22.01
CA SER A 614 12.65 6.28 -20.75
C SER A 614 13.58 5.76 -19.66
N PHE A 615 14.36 6.65 -19.04
CA PHE A 615 15.15 6.30 -17.86
C PHE A 615 14.35 6.60 -16.59
N LEU A 616 14.12 5.57 -15.77
CA LEU A 616 13.43 5.71 -14.49
C LEU A 616 14.43 5.75 -13.34
N SER A 617 14.48 6.91 -12.69
CA SER A 617 15.37 7.22 -11.56
C SER A 617 14.62 7.28 -10.23
N SER A 618 15.36 7.30 -9.13
CA SER A 618 14.80 7.53 -7.79
C SER A 618 14.12 8.90 -7.60
N LEU A 619 14.34 9.85 -8.53
CA LEU A 619 13.72 11.17 -8.55
C LEU A 619 12.46 11.23 -9.41
N SER A 620 12.20 10.20 -10.22
CA SER A 620 11.06 10.15 -11.11
C SER A 620 9.76 9.93 -10.32
N SER A 621 8.75 10.76 -10.58
CA SER A 621 7.46 10.69 -9.90
C SER A 621 6.38 9.93 -10.66
N ALA A 622 6.57 9.70 -11.96
CA ALA A 622 5.59 9.07 -12.83
C ALA A 622 6.23 7.95 -13.65
N TYR A 623 5.45 6.89 -13.89
CA TYR A 623 5.81 5.79 -14.76
C TYR A 623 5.46 6.11 -16.22
N THR A 624 6.41 5.89 -17.13
CA THR A 624 6.22 6.07 -18.58
C THR A 624 6.05 4.71 -19.26
N LYS A 625 5.08 4.59 -20.14
CA LYS A 625 4.83 3.36 -20.91
C LYS A 625 5.89 3.16 -22.00
N GLY A 626 6.14 1.90 -22.37
CA GLY A 626 7.07 1.52 -23.45
C GLY A 626 8.37 0.91 -22.94
N ILE A 627 9.51 1.40 -23.45
CA ILE A 627 10.85 0.89 -23.11
C ILE A 627 11.41 1.69 -21.94
N VAL A 628 11.63 1.02 -20.81
CA VAL A 628 12.10 1.63 -19.56
C VAL A 628 13.43 1.04 -19.14
N VAL A 629 14.44 1.89 -18.94
CA VAL A 629 15.73 1.51 -18.35
C VAL A 629 15.75 1.94 -16.89
N THR A 630 16.02 1.01 -15.97
CA THR A 630 15.99 1.29 -14.54
C THR A 630 16.87 0.36 -13.71
N SER A 631 16.92 0.57 -12.40
CA SER A 631 17.60 -0.31 -11.45
C SER A 631 16.65 -1.35 -10.84
N ALA A 632 17.17 -2.48 -10.36
CA ALA A 632 16.38 -3.52 -9.70
C ALA A 632 15.56 -2.99 -8.53
N HIS A 633 16.11 -2.06 -7.74
CA HIS A 633 15.38 -1.42 -6.65
C HIS A 633 14.19 -0.59 -7.16
N MET A 634 14.36 0.21 -8.21
CA MET A 634 13.28 1.03 -8.77
C MET A 634 12.25 0.21 -9.55
N ALA A 635 12.66 -0.90 -10.16
CA ALA A 635 11.78 -1.82 -10.85
C ALA A 635 10.82 -2.53 -9.90
N LYS A 636 11.12 -2.59 -8.59
CA LYS A 636 10.29 -3.26 -7.59
C LYS A 636 8.89 -2.66 -7.56
N GLY A 637 7.87 -3.50 -7.71
CA GLY A 637 6.46 -3.08 -7.82
C GLY A 637 6.02 -2.78 -9.26
N LEU A 638 6.94 -2.62 -10.21
CA LEU A 638 6.61 -2.51 -11.63
C LEU A 638 6.50 -3.90 -12.28
N GLU A 639 5.88 -3.94 -13.46
CA GLU A 639 5.64 -5.15 -14.24
C GLU A 639 5.92 -4.86 -15.71
N PHE A 640 6.60 -5.78 -16.38
CA PHE A 640 6.93 -5.66 -17.79
C PHE A 640 6.58 -6.95 -18.53
N ASP A 641 6.07 -6.81 -19.74
CA ASP A 641 5.78 -7.94 -20.61
C ASP A 641 7.07 -8.71 -20.91
N GLU A 642 8.14 -7.97 -21.24
CA GLU A 642 9.50 -8.47 -21.45
C GLU A 642 10.51 -7.76 -20.54
N VAL A 643 11.51 -8.51 -20.06
CA VAL A 643 12.62 -7.95 -19.27
C VAL A 643 13.97 -8.38 -19.83
N ILE A 644 14.88 -7.42 -19.92
CA ILE A 644 16.30 -7.65 -20.17
C ILE A 644 17.08 -7.34 -18.90
N VAL A 645 17.86 -8.30 -18.40
CA VAL A 645 18.79 -8.12 -17.27
C VAL A 645 20.21 -8.11 -17.82
N PRO A 646 20.83 -6.92 -18.01
CA PRO A 646 22.18 -6.82 -18.51
C PRO A 646 23.23 -7.07 -17.42
N GLN A 647 24.47 -7.30 -17.85
CA GLN A 647 25.63 -7.47 -16.96
C GLN A 647 25.38 -8.55 -15.90
N ALA A 648 24.74 -9.66 -16.30
CA ALA A 648 24.40 -10.79 -15.45
C ALA A 648 25.61 -11.72 -15.21
N ASP A 649 26.79 -11.15 -15.03
CA ASP A 649 28.06 -11.85 -14.81
C ASP A 649 28.40 -11.99 -13.31
N ASN A 650 29.36 -12.88 -13.01
CA ASN A 650 29.79 -13.16 -11.65
C ASN A 650 30.58 -12.01 -10.99
N GLN A 651 31.05 -10.99 -11.72
CA GLN A 651 31.67 -9.81 -11.11
C GLN A 651 30.59 -8.86 -10.59
N ASN A 652 29.52 -8.65 -11.36
CA ASN A 652 28.44 -7.77 -10.99
C ASN A 652 27.54 -8.35 -9.90
N TYR A 653 27.24 -9.65 -9.97
CA TYR A 653 26.36 -10.35 -9.03
C TYR A 653 27.12 -11.45 -8.28
N HIS A 654 27.54 -11.18 -7.04
CA HIS A 654 28.36 -12.12 -6.25
C HIS A 654 27.99 -12.21 -4.77
N SER A 655 27.34 -11.17 -4.22
CA SER A 655 26.95 -11.11 -2.81
C SER A 655 25.50 -11.52 -2.56
N THR A 656 25.12 -11.65 -1.28
CA THR A 656 23.75 -11.98 -0.86
C THR A 656 22.72 -10.89 -1.24
N ILE A 657 23.11 -9.62 -1.17
CA ILE A 657 22.26 -8.51 -1.61
C ILE A 657 22.11 -8.51 -3.13
N ASP A 658 23.17 -8.87 -3.88
CA ASP A 658 23.10 -8.98 -5.35
C ASP A 658 22.16 -10.09 -5.78
N LYS A 659 22.21 -11.23 -5.07
CA LYS A 659 21.27 -12.35 -5.25
C LYS A 659 19.81 -11.89 -5.12
N SER A 660 19.54 -11.05 -4.12
CA SER A 660 18.21 -10.47 -3.89
C SER A 660 17.82 -9.49 -5.02
N MET A 661 18.76 -8.65 -5.48
CA MET A 661 18.51 -7.74 -6.62
C MET A 661 18.21 -8.50 -7.90
N LEU A 662 18.97 -9.56 -8.19
CA LEU A 662 18.76 -10.39 -9.37
C LEU A 662 17.40 -11.07 -9.32
N TYR A 663 17.02 -11.62 -8.16
CA TYR A 663 15.69 -12.19 -7.95
C TYR A 663 14.58 -11.15 -8.19
N VAL A 664 14.72 -9.93 -7.66
CA VAL A 664 13.77 -8.85 -7.91
C VAL A 664 13.67 -8.53 -9.39
N ALA A 665 14.81 -8.39 -10.10
CA ALA A 665 14.85 -8.09 -11.53
C ALA A 665 14.17 -9.18 -12.38
N VAL A 666 14.49 -10.45 -12.14
CA VAL A 666 13.91 -11.60 -12.86
C VAL A 666 12.40 -11.71 -12.63
N THR A 667 11.94 -11.49 -11.40
CA THR A 667 10.52 -11.58 -11.05
C THR A 667 9.66 -10.42 -11.55
N ARG A 668 10.24 -9.44 -12.27
CA ARG A 668 9.48 -8.39 -12.97
C ARG A 668 8.96 -8.82 -14.33
N ALA A 669 9.51 -9.89 -14.91
CA ALA A 669 9.15 -10.39 -16.22
C ALA A 669 7.85 -11.19 -16.19
N MET A 670 6.96 -10.91 -17.15
CA MET A 670 5.67 -11.61 -17.26
C MET A 670 5.66 -12.70 -18.34
N HIS A 671 6.24 -12.42 -19.51
CA HIS A 671 6.16 -13.31 -20.68
C HIS A 671 7.54 -13.78 -21.16
N LYS A 672 8.49 -12.85 -21.27
CA LYS A 672 9.83 -13.12 -21.78
C LYS A 672 10.90 -12.51 -20.89
N ILE A 673 11.98 -13.26 -20.69
CA ILE A 673 13.17 -12.75 -19.99
C ILE A 673 14.43 -13.11 -20.74
N THR A 674 15.32 -12.13 -20.83
CA THR A 674 16.64 -12.28 -21.45
C THR A 674 17.71 -11.78 -20.50
N LEU A 675 18.73 -12.60 -20.25
CA LEU A 675 19.89 -12.24 -19.44
C LEU A 675 21.10 -12.10 -20.36
N THR A 676 21.75 -10.94 -20.33
CA THR A 676 22.99 -10.72 -21.09
C THR A 676 24.15 -10.59 -20.13
N TYR A 677 25.31 -11.10 -20.54
CA TYR A 677 26.53 -10.95 -19.77
C TYR A 677 27.74 -10.91 -20.68
N SER A 678 28.82 -10.32 -20.18
CA SER A 678 30.14 -10.42 -20.77
C SER A 678 31.13 -11.05 -19.78
N GLY A 679 31.99 -11.95 -20.27
CA GLY A 679 32.93 -12.68 -19.42
C GLY A 679 32.36 -13.98 -18.83
N ILE A 680 32.43 -14.15 -17.50
CA ILE A 680 32.07 -15.40 -16.82
C ILE A 680 30.60 -15.35 -16.37
N PRO A 681 29.78 -16.37 -16.70
CA PRO A 681 28.39 -16.41 -16.26
C PRO A 681 28.28 -16.39 -14.74
N ASN A 682 27.20 -15.78 -14.24
CA ASN A 682 26.92 -15.77 -12.82
C ASN A 682 26.51 -17.17 -12.33
N ARG A 683 27.11 -17.60 -11.22
CA ARG A 683 26.82 -18.88 -10.53
C ARG A 683 25.39 -19.03 -10.03
N PHE A 684 24.63 -17.94 -9.91
CA PHE A 684 23.22 -18.00 -9.53
C PHE A 684 22.29 -18.39 -10.70
N ILE A 685 22.82 -18.41 -11.93
CA ILE A 685 22.06 -18.67 -13.16
C ILE A 685 22.37 -20.08 -13.72
N GLU A 686 23.53 -20.66 -13.36
CA GLU A 686 23.87 -22.08 -13.55
C GLU A 686 23.01 -22.98 -12.66
#